data_AF-A0A8J4E624-F1
#
_entry.id   AF-A0A8J4E624-F1
#
_cell.length_a   1.000
_cell.length_b   1.000
_cell.length_c   1.000
_cell.angle_alpha   90.00
_cell.angle_beta   90.00
_cell.angle_gamma   90.00
#
_symmetry.space_group_name_H-M   'P 1'
#
loop_
_entity.id
_entity.type
_entity.pdbx_description
1 polymer ?
#
loop_
_entity_poly.entity_id
_entity_poly.type
_entity_poly.pdbx_seq_one_letter_code
_entity_poly.pdbx_strand_id
1 'polypeptide(L)'
;MGQPLPAVTLPKRVTDREVYLAVAAASGPETDVLAGIVRHVLLLRPNLAAARLRELSTTVATAIAQHRPDPARDLSPDDAFRMSRILVAVVPHLTTTPLREAATGYTREFLRSFRQGAGQRRQVQPLDLQFDRVPNVRRLCRQIWAGLYDTAVARPAVAAGIDTGPLGAALGIGTGDAAAVAVTKVDLPVLRTLVEQHIQPNGALSMPAGGVQSTLGAISGSVSGVRDQYTTTLIEINVSIGKAEDKKTPENLSALDKAIKKAEELDKQLKDAADGSKEALGVLAAVADLVDAEFGNDIREFATISVGMLTAAQKAARASAQVGKFIQGIASASSCELFLGGGIGFAFVMTALMIQATGLFGGRSKPIEQVILEELRKLAELVAELRDEMRVRFDRIDARLDRMYSGLLARLAEIDFNLGQVEGNVEELQASLYQLHTELTRLTADFQAQLDAAHRRDLVEGINGFLNFQERTGQPIDNETFLEAENLFFTWGNDHARDPLQAGPEERPFTDDDLLTELTRFSTATNINYLRLAPAERFGLAPLASGRLANPLDWIVAAEAYAQLSEESPALAAPISDNRVAALIEIGAALGTALSRIADPQLFDTLHDHYRTRYDDLRRAISDAEAQFRIAPRHQLHNITLFGGAEQGPPDEHFFNSDRETWVELGRCGGGRFDDKVAKLSTAAITDLNLTPLRPYLIADNLSNSSLPGVASGLRKLSACIAASWRLISSEEPGLGNIVRLTYELSMHVNINYGTEVVYRYTADTRERFIASVPKSELGSFDPTTGPRGKNPYPLLVGDKKLWSKLTTFPRRQAIVNPALRAATVTTVAAKLRLAQRAFYNQVAERLGQAGDPIGRFGRRLTGAKLLWQQLVVAGFPLSVQANEILRGLVLGGNALLAGSDAEAEDALLDDVRDLYAFFGTRREDPPAANISAELRTLALGRATQLKTLLDGIVAAGNPPEPPQVFAPTLLRLSLL
;
A
#
# COMPACT_ATOMS: atom_id res chain seq x y z
N MET A 1 -48.12 -38.97 15.17
CA MET A 1 -48.06 -38.58 13.74
C MET A 1 -48.45 -37.12 13.67
N GLY A 2 -47.48 -36.20 13.65
CA GLY A 2 -47.77 -34.77 13.45
C GLY A 2 -48.22 -34.56 12.01
N GLN A 3 -49.29 -33.79 11.80
CA GLN A 3 -49.68 -33.38 10.46
C GLN A 3 -48.49 -32.68 9.77
N PRO A 4 -48.16 -33.01 8.52
CA PRO A 4 -47.14 -32.27 7.78
C PRO A 4 -47.54 -30.80 7.73
N LEU A 5 -46.60 -29.92 8.10
CA LEU A 5 -46.80 -28.48 8.00
C LEU A 5 -47.24 -28.14 6.57
N PRO A 6 -48.29 -27.31 6.39
CA PRO A 6 -48.80 -26.97 5.07
C PRO A 6 -47.71 -26.32 4.22
N ALA A 7 -47.73 -26.60 2.91
CA ALA A 7 -46.86 -25.94 1.96
C ALA A 7 -47.10 -24.43 1.97
N VAL A 8 -46.03 -23.67 1.83
CA VAL A 8 -46.07 -22.21 1.69
C VAL A 8 -46.27 -21.91 0.22
N THR A 9 -47.38 -21.26 -0.11
CA THR A 9 -47.74 -20.99 -1.51
C THR A 9 -47.82 -19.48 -1.73
N LEU A 10 -46.90 -18.98 -2.55
CA LEU A 10 -46.92 -17.63 -3.08
C LEU A 10 -47.95 -17.58 -4.24
N PRO A 11 -49.01 -16.75 -4.15
CA PRO A 11 -50.03 -16.67 -5.20
C PRO A 11 -49.42 -16.21 -6.54
N LYS A 12 -49.97 -16.69 -7.66
CA LYS A 12 -49.48 -16.35 -9.03
C LYS A 12 -49.12 -14.88 -9.21
N ARG A 13 -50.02 -13.96 -8.82
CA ARG A 13 -49.81 -12.51 -8.97
C ARG A 13 -48.57 -12.02 -8.21
N VAL A 14 -48.32 -12.57 -7.03
CA VAL A 14 -47.13 -12.25 -6.23
C VAL A 14 -45.91 -12.90 -6.88
N THR A 15 -46.01 -14.13 -7.38
CA THR A 15 -44.91 -14.81 -8.07
C THR A 15 -44.46 -14.04 -9.32
N ASP A 16 -45.40 -13.65 -10.18
CA ASP A 16 -45.12 -12.86 -11.38
C ASP A 16 -44.45 -11.53 -11.03
N ARG A 17 -44.93 -10.86 -9.98
CA ARG A 17 -44.35 -9.62 -9.47
C ARG A 17 -42.92 -9.83 -8.98
N GLU A 18 -42.68 -10.79 -8.10
CA GLU A 18 -41.34 -10.99 -7.52
C GLU A 18 -40.32 -11.43 -8.57
N VAL A 19 -40.73 -12.22 -9.59
CA VAL A 19 -39.86 -12.54 -10.74
C VAL A 19 -39.59 -11.31 -11.60
N TYR A 20 -40.58 -10.43 -11.82
CA TYR A 20 -40.35 -9.16 -12.52
C TYR A 20 -39.37 -8.26 -11.76
N LEU A 21 -39.50 -8.15 -10.44
CA LEU A 21 -38.58 -7.37 -9.60
C LEU A 21 -37.16 -7.94 -9.59
N ALA A 22 -37.05 -9.27 -9.58
CA ALA A 22 -35.80 -9.99 -9.66
C ALA A 22 -35.06 -9.69 -10.98
N VAL A 23 -35.76 -9.71 -12.11
CA VAL A 23 -35.19 -9.31 -13.42
C VAL A 23 -34.83 -7.83 -13.44
N ALA A 24 -35.67 -6.98 -12.87
CA ALA A 24 -35.43 -5.53 -12.83
C ALA A 24 -34.18 -5.16 -12.03
N ALA A 25 -33.94 -5.82 -10.90
CA ALA A 25 -32.77 -5.58 -10.07
C ALA A 25 -31.44 -6.03 -10.71
N ALA A 26 -31.48 -6.83 -11.79
CA ALA A 26 -30.32 -7.21 -12.61
C ALA A 26 -30.06 -6.26 -13.81
N SER A 27 -30.92 -5.26 -14.02
CA SER A 27 -30.91 -4.42 -15.25
C SER A 27 -29.90 -3.26 -15.26
N GLY A 28 -29.22 -3.02 -14.14
CA GLY A 28 -28.14 -2.05 -14.00
C GLY A 28 -28.59 -0.60 -13.68
N PRO A 29 -27.64 0.27 -13.31
CA PRO A 29 -27.93 1.58 -12.74
C PRO A 29 -28.59 2.57 -13.72
N GLU A 30 -28.30 2.47 -15.02
CA GLU A 30 -28.98 3.27 -16.04
C GLU A 30 -30.48 2.99 -16.10
N THR A 31 -30.84 1.71 -16.03
CA THR A 31 -32.23 1.27 -16.09
C THR A 31 -32.97 1.64 -14.81
N ASP A 32 -32.30 1.54 -13.66
CA ASP A 32 -32.86 1.99 -12.37
C ASP A 32 -33.13 3.50 -12.35
N VAL A 33 -32.21 4.33 -12.86
CA VAL A 33 -32.43 5.79 -12.97
C VAL A 33 -33.60 6.10 -13.90
N LEU A 34 -33.67 5.43 -15.06
CA LEU A 34 -34.81 5.56 -15.97
C LEU A 34 -36.12 5.19 -15.28
N ALA A 35 -36.16 4.06 -14.56
CA ALA A 35 -37.34 3.60 -13.84
C ALA A 35 -37.78 4.60 -12.77
N GLY A 36 -36.85 5.14 -12.00
CA GLY A 36 -37.13 6.15 -10.97
C GLY A 36 -37.78 7.42 -11.52
N ILE A 37 -37.25 7.95 -12.63
CA ILE A 37 -37.80 9.14 -13.29
C ILE A 37 -39.17 8.82 -13.90
N VAL A 38 -39.32 7.69 -14.59
CA VAL A 38 -40.60 7.26 -15.18
C VAL A 38 -41.68 7.04 -14.11
N ARG A 39 -41.31 6.49 -12.95
CA ARG A 39 -42.21 6.35 -11.81
C ARG A 39 -42.72 7.70 -11.33
N HIS A 40 -41.84 8.69 -11.20
CA HIS A 40 -42.23 10.04 -10.82
C HIS A 40 -43.10 10.75 -11.85
N VAL A 41 -42.85 10.53 -13.15
CA VAL A 41 -43.74 11.01 -14.22
C VAL A 41 -45.17 10.49 -13.99
N LEU A 42 -45.32 9.20 -13.64
CA LEU A 42 -46.62 8.59 -13.38
C LEU A 42 -47.27 9.08 -12.07
N LEU A 43 -46.47 9.43 -11.04
CA LEU A 43 -46.98 10.04 -9.82
C LEU A 43 -47.53 11.45 -10.08
N LEU A 44 -46.81 12.26 -10.87
CA LEU A 44 -47.20 13.62 -11.22
C LEU A 44 -48.34 13.67 -12.23
N ARG A 45 -48.41 12.68 -13.12
CA ARG A 45 -49.39 12.60 -14.21
C ARG A 45 -49.97 11.19 -14.24
N PRO A 46 -50.90 10.86 -13.32
CA PRO A 46 -51.47 9.53 -13.25
C PRO A 46 -52.07 9.16 -14.60
N ASN A 47 -52.93 9.97 -15.21
CA ASN A 47 -53.71 9.58 -16.41
C ASN A 47 -52.97 9.65 -17.76
N LEU A 48 -51.66 9.41 -17.81
CA LEU A 48 -50.88 9.39 -19.06
C LEU A 48 -51.29 8.28 -20.03
N ALA A 49 -51.39 8.61 -21.31
CA ALA A 49 -51.58 7.64 -22.40
C ALA A 49 -50.27 6.90 -22.73
N ALA A 50 -50.38 5.66 -23.22
CA ALA A 50 -49.24 4.79 -23.53
C ALA A 50 -48.21 5.46 -24.46
N ALA A 51 -48.67 6.10 -25.54
CA ALA A 51 -47.79 6.76 -26.51
C ALA A 51 -46.98 7.90 -25.88
N ARG A 52 -47.61 8.70 -24.99
CA ARG A 52 -46.94 9.80 -24.31
C ARG A 52 -45.94 9.31 -23.27
N LEU A 53 -46.28 8.25 -22.52
CA LEU A 53 -45.34 7.63 -21.58
C LEU A 53 -44.11 7.07 -22.30
N ARG A 54 -44.31 6.45 -23.48
CA ARG A 54 -43.22 5.95 -24.33
C ARG A 54 -42.32 7.09 -24.82
N GLU A 55 -42.90 8.18 -25.30
CA GLU A 55 -42.16 9.37 -25.73
C GLU A 55 -41.30 9.97 -24.59
N LEU A 56 -41.88 10.12 -23.40
CA LEU A 56 -41.18 10.66 -22.23
C LEU A 56 -40.06 9.73 -21.76
N SER A 57 -40.30 8.42 -21.68
CA SER A 57 -39.28 7.44 -21.30
C SER A 57 -38.15 7.34 -22.34
N THR A 58 -38.45 7.42 -23.65
CA THR A 58 -37.43 7.50 -24.70
C THR A 58 -36.57 8.75 -24.57
N THR A 59 -37.16 9.89 -24.20
CA THR A 59 -36.41 11.13 -23.97
C THR A 59 -35.41 10.96 -22.82
N VAL A 60 -35.83 10.36 -21.71
CA VAL A 60 -34.95 10.07 -20.57
C VAL A 60 -33.86 9.07 -20.96
N ALA A 61 -34.21 7.96 -21.61
CA ALA A 61 -33.23 6.96 -22.05
C ALA A 61 -32.19 7.54 -23.02
N THR A 62 -32.62 8.44 -23.92
CA THR A 62 -31.72 9.15 -24.84
C THR A 62 -30.77 10.06 -24.08
N ALA A 63 -31.27 10.82 -23.10
CA ALA A 63 -30.44 11.67 -22.27
C ALA A 63 -29.41 10.85 -21.46
N ILE A 64 -29.81 9.71 -20.89
CA ILE A 64 -28.89 8.78 -20.21
C ILE A 64 -27.82 8.29 -21.19
N ALA A 65 -28.21 7.83 -22.38
CA ALA A 65 -27.25 7.33 -23.37
C ALA A 65 -26.24 8.40 -23.83
N GLN A 66 -26.67 9.67 -23.92
CA GLN A 66 -25.84 10.78 -24.39
C GLN A 66 -24.93 11.37 -23.31
N HIS A 67 -25.38 11.40 -22.06
CA HIS A 67 -24.73 12.18 -21.00
C HIS A 67 -24.14 11.34 -19.86
N ARG A 68 -24.48 10.04 -19.76
CA ARG A 68 -23.92 9.20 -18.67
C ARG A 68 -22.38 9.17 -18.72
N PRO A 69 -21.72 9.04 -17.56
CA PRO A 69 -20.30 8.71 -17.51
C PRO A 69 -20.00 7.42 -18.28
N ASP A 70 -18.83 7.34 -18.94
CA ASP A 70 -18.39 6.13 -19.62
C ASP A 70 -18.30 4.96 -18.63
N PRO A 71 -19.11 3.89 -18.80
CA PRO A 71 -19.10 2.73 -17.90
C PRO A 71 -17.72 2.08 -17.75
N ALA A 72 -16.91 2.10 -18.82
CA ALA A 72 -15.58 1.49 -18.81
C ALA A 72 -14.56 2.31 -17.98
N ARG A 73 -14.92 3.56 -17.64
CA ARG A 73 -14.09 4.53 -16.92
C ARG A 73 -14.71 4.95 -15.60
N ASP A 74 -15.91 4.45 -15.29
CA ASP A 74 -16.62 4.79 -14.06
C ASP A 74 -16.05 3.97 -12.91
N LEU A 75 -15.21 4.63 -12.12
CA LEU A 75 -14.52 4.07 -10.96
C LEU A 75 -15.40 3.98 -9.70
N SER A 76 -16.72 4.10 -9.84
CA SER A 76 -17.66 4.01 -8.72
C SER A 76 -17.57 2.63 -8.04
N PRO A 77 -17.47 2.58 -6.70
CA PRO A 77 -17.32 1.31 -6.00
C PRO A 77 -18.61 0.48 -5.98
N ASP A 78 -19.77 1.07 -6.27
CA ASP A 78 -21.09 0.43 -6.30
C ASP A 78 -22.04 1.15 -7.29
N ASP A 79 -23.05 0.44 -7.79
CA ASP A 79 -24.09 0.97 -8.68
C ASP A 79 -24.82 2.19 -8.09
N ALA A 80 -24.99 2.26 -6.77
CA ALA A 80 -25.61 3.41 -6.13
C ALA A 80 -24.82 4.71 -6.39
N PHE A 81 -23.49 4.68 -6.32
CA PHE A 81 -22.67 5.86 -6.64
C PHE A 81 -22.70 6.19 -8.13
N ARG A 82 -22.75 5.16 -8.97
CA ARG A 82 -22.93 5.30 -10.41
C ARG A 82 -24.24 5.97 -10.78
N MET A 83 -25.33 5.60 -10.11
CA MET A 83 -26.64 6.26 -10.26
C MET A 83 -26.56 7.74 -9.88
N SER A 84 -25.86 8.09 -8.79
CA SER A 84 -25.65 9.49 -8.40
C SER A 84 -24.97 10.29 -9.52
N ARG A 85 -23.92 9.74 -10.14
CA ARG A 85 -23.21 10.39 -11.26
C ARG A 85 -24.06 10.49 -12.52
N ILE A 86 -24.85 9.46 -12.82
CA ILE A 86 -25.81 9.50 -13.93
C ILE A 86 -26.83 10.62 -13.70
N LEU A 87 -27.39 10.73 -12.49
CA LEU A 87 -28.33 11.79 -12.14
C LEU A 87 -27.72 13.18 -12.30
N VAL A 88 -26.51 13.39 -11.77
CA VAL A 88 -25.73 14.63 -11.97
C VAL A 88 -25.61 14.98 -13.44
N ALA A 89 -25.25 14.01 -14.29
CA ALA A 89 -24.99 14.27 -15.69
C ALA A 89 -26.28 14.44 -16.52
N VAL A 90 -27.36 13.76 -16.16
CA VAL A 90 -28.58 13.65 -16.98
C VAL A 90 -29.63 14.68 -16.60
N VAL A 91 -29.85 14.93 -15.29
CA VAL A 91 -30.94 15.79 -14.80
C VAL A 91 -30.90 17.21 -15.40
N PRO A 92 -29.74 17.88 -15.55
CA PRO A 92 -29.68 19.20 -16.18
C PRO A 92 -30.22 19.27 -17.61
N HIS A 93 -30.22 18.15 -18.33
CA HIS A 93 -30.70 18.07 -19.71
C HIS A 93 -32.20 17.73 -19.82
N LEU A 94 -32.86 17.36 -18.73
CA LEU A 94 -34.29 17.02 -18.69
C LEU A 94 -35.17 18.25 -18.43
N THR A 95 -35.15 19.21 -19.35
CA THR A 95 -35.72 20.56 -19.10
C THR A 95 -37.23 20.69 -19.30
N THR A 96 -37.92 19.71 -19.89
CA THR A 96 -39.37 19.81 -20.18
C THR A 96 -40.26 19.55 -18.96
N THR A 97 -41.38 20.26 -18.83
CA THR A 97 -42.24 20.29 -17.61
C THR A 97 -43.23 19.11 -17.48
N PRO A 98 -42.83 17.88 -17.82
CA PRO A 98 -43.05 16.84 -16.82
C PRO A 98 -41.79 16.07 -16.44
N LEU A 99 -40.74 16.11 -17.27
CA LEU A 99 -39.49 15.40 -17.00
C LEU A 99 -38.65 16.12 -15.95
N ARG A 100 -38.61 17.45 -15.97
CA ARG A 100 -37.86 18.25 -14.98
C ARG A 100 -38.38 17.99 -13.56
N GLU A 101 -39.69 18.08 -13.38
CA GLU A 101 -40.36 17.83 -12.10
C GLU A 101 -40.13 16.38 -11.64
N ALA A 102 -40.27 15.41 -12.55
CA ALA A 102 -40.09 14.01 -12.23
C ALA A 102 -38.64 13.65 -11.88
N ALA A 103 -37.68 14.17 -12.65
CA ALA A 103 -36.25 13.98 -12.41
C ALA A 103 -35.82 14.62 -11.09
N THR A 104 -36.35 15.81 -10.78
CA THR A 104 -36.13 16.49 -9.50
C THR A 104 -36.69 15.68 -8.33
N GLY A 105 -37.93 15.21 -8.44
CA GLY A 105 -38.57 14.38 -7.41
C GLY A 105 -37.79 13.10 -7.13
N TYR A 106 -37.42 12.37 -8.19
CA TYR A 106 -36.64 11.16 -8.07
C TYR A 106 -35.25 11.40 -7.48
N THR A 107 -34.55 12.45 -7.93
CA THR A 107 -33.21 12.77 -7.42
C THR A 107 -33.25 13.09 -5.92
N ARG A 108 -34.28 13.83 -5.46
CA ARG A 108 -34.46 14.10 -4.02
C ARG A 108 -34.73 12.81 -3.23
N GLU A 109 -35.60 11.93 -3.73
CA GLU A 109 -35.86 10.64 -3.07
C GLU A 109 -34.60 9.76 -3.01
N PHE A 110 -33.85 9.72 -4.11
CA PHE A 110 -32.57 9.02 -4.21
C PHE A 110 -31.54 9.55 -3.20
N LEU A 111 -31.29 10.86 -3.16
CA LEU A 111 -30.34 11.47 -2.23
C LEU A 111 -30.80 11.29 -0.77
N ARG A 112 -32.11 11.34 -0.50
CA ARG A 112 -32.67 11.08 0.82
C ARG A 112 -32.42 9.65 1.29
N SER A 113 -32.43 8.67 0.39
CA SER A 113 -32.21 7.26 0.75
C SER A 113 -30.81 6.99 1.35
N PHE A 114 -29.78 7.74 0.93
CA PHE A 114 -28.46 7.70 1.57
C PHE A 114 -28.50 8.21 3.01
N ARG A 115 -29.36 9.20 3.31
CA ARG A 115 -29.32 9.96 4.57
C ARG A 115 -30.33 9.49 5.63
N GLN A 116 -31.42 8.83 5.22
CA GLN A 116 -32.55 8.53 6.09
C GLN A 116 -32.22 7.64 7.32
N GLY A 117 -32.21 8.19 8.52
CA GLY A 117 -31.87 7.43 9.74
C GLY A 117 -30.36 7.35 10.02
N ALA A 118 -29.53 8.10 9.30
CA ALA A 118 -28.16 8.36 9.72
C ALA A 118 -28.14 9.45 10.81
N GLY A 119 -27.16 9.41 11.71
CA GLY A 119 -26.97 10.50 12.69
C GLY A 119 -26.74 11.85 11.99
N GLN A 120 -27.12 12.95 12.65
CA GLN A 120 -27.18 14.30 12.04
C GLN A 120 -25.90 14.71 11.31
N ARG A 121 -24.72 14.49 11.92
CA ARG A 121 -23.42 14.76 11.30
C ARG A 121 -23.15 13.91 10.05
N ARG A 122 -23.66 12.68 9.97
CA ARG A 122 -23.48 11.80 8.80
C ARG A 122 -24.35 12.21 7.63
N GLN A 123 -25.54 12.78 7.89
CA GLN A 123 -26.48 13.16 6.83
C GLN A 123 -25.90 14.22 5.88
N VAL A 124 -25.01 15.05 6.39
CA VAL A 124 -24.35 16.14 5.65
C VAL A 124 -22.95 15.77 5.13
N GLN A 125 -22.54 14.51 5.24
CA GLN A 125 -21.26 14.05 4.67
C GLN A 125 -21.34 13.90 3.15
N PRO A 126 -20.21 14.04 2.44
CA PRO A 126 -20.10 13.66 1.03
C PRO A 126 -20.70 12.27 0.78
N LEU A 127 -21.41 12.08 -0.33
CA LEU A 127 -22.05 10.79 -0.64
C LEU A 127 -21.05 9.64 -0.63
N ASP A 128 -19.83 9.85 -1.14
CA ASP A 128 -18.78 8.82 -1.23
C ASP A 128 -18.34 8.27 0.14
N LEU A 129 -18.64 8.98 1.25
CA LEU A 129 -18.40 8.51 2.62
C LEU A 129 -19.59 7.73 3.21
N GLN A 130 -20.72 7.63 2.50
CA GLN A 130 -21.96 6.97 2.93
C GLN A 130 -22.13 5.56 2.34
N PHE A 131 -21.04 4.80 2.21
CA PHE A 131 -21.03 3.46 1.60
C PHE A 131 -21.89 2.43 2.35
N ASP A 132 -22.05 2.58 3.66
CA ASP A 132 -22.91 1.74 4.50
C ASP A 132 -24.41 1.96 4.20
N ARG A 133 -24.74 2.96 3.39
CA ARG A 133 -26.10 3.37 3.04
C ARG A 133 -26.55 2.85 1.67
N VAL A 134 -25.64 2.25 0.91
CA VAL A 134 -25.95 1.55 -0.36
C VAL A 134 -27.17 0.61 -0.26
N PRO A 135 -27.36 -0.17 0.83
CA PRO A 135 -28.54 -1.03 0.95
C PRO A 135 -29.88 -0.27 0.94
N ASN A 136 -29.92 0.97 1.42
CA ASN A 136 -31.13 1.79 1.40
C ASN A 136 -31.48 2.24 -0.01
N VAL A 137 -30.47 2.55 -0.84
CA VAL A 137 -30.66 2.87 -2.26
C VAL A 137 -31.21 1.66 -3.00
N ARG A 138 -30.67 0.46 -2.73
CA ARG A 138 -31.18 -0.79 -3.32
C ARG A 138 -32.63 -1.05 -2.93
N ARG A 139 -33.00 -0.77 -1.67
CA ARG A 139 -34.38 -0.85 -1.20
C ARG A 139 -35.28 0.13 -1.94
N LEU A 140 -34.83 1.36 -2.17
CA LEU A 140 -35.52 2.36 -2.98
C LEU A 140 -35.72 1.86 -4.42
N CYS A 141 -34.69 1.34 -5.10
CA CYS A 141 -34.82 0.79 -6.45
C CYS A 141 -35.90 -0.30 -6.51
N ARG A 142 -35.89 -1.24 -5.55
CA ARG A 142 -36.92 -2.28 -5.47
C ARG A 142 -38.32 -1.70 -5.29
N GLN A 143 -38.47 -0.68 -4.44
CA GLN A 143 -39.77 0.01 -4.22
C GLN A 143 -40.26 0.73 -5.49
N ILE A 144 -39.37 1.35 -6.24
CA ILE A 144 -39.67 2.00 -7.53
C ILE A 144 -40.21 0.98 -8.52
N TRP A 145 -39.49 -0.14 -8.71
CA TRP A 145 -39.90 -1.20 -9.63
C TRP A 145 -41.21 -1.87 -9.21
N ALA A 146 -41.39 -2.10 -7.90
CA ALA A 146 -42.65 -2.57 -7.32
C ALA A 146 -43.81 -1.62 -7.67
N GLY A 147 -43.62 -0.32 -7.43
CA GLY A 147 -44.61 0.69 -7.74
C GLY A 147 -44.94 0.78 -9.23
N LEU A 148 -43.95 0.62 -10.12
CA LEU A 148 -44.15 0.57 -11.56
C LEU A 148 -44.96 -0.66 -11.97
N TYR A 149 -44.58 -1.85 -11.52
CA TYR A 149 -45.29 -3.10 -11.80
C TYR A 149 -46.74 -3.04 -11.31
N ASP A 150 -46.96 -2.63 -10.05
CA ASP A 150 -48.28 -2.55 -9.45
C ASP A 150 -49.18 -1.54 -10.21
N THR A 151 -48.60 -0.44 -10.69
CA THR A 151 -49.32 0.55 -11.52
C THR A 151 -49.61 0.02 -12.93
N ALA A 152 -48.68 -0.72 -13.54
CA ALA A 152 -48.84 -1.31 -14.87
C ALA A 152 -49.94 -2.36 -14.87
N VAL A 153 -49.94 -3.29 -13.90
CA VAL A 153 -50.98 -4.32 -13.74
C VAL A 153 -52.36 -3.72 -13.54
N ALA A 154 -52.45 -2.62 -12.79
CA ALA A 154 -53.72 -1.92 -12.59
C ALA A 154 -54.19 -1.14 -13.84
N ARG A 155 -53.29 -0.83 -14.79
CA ARG A 155 -53.54 0.15 -15.86
C ARG A 155 -52.93 -0.28 -17.20
N PRO A 156 -53.73 -0.87 -18.10
CA PRO A 156 -53.25 -1.40 -19.38
C PRO A 156 -52.49 -0.40 -20.25
N ALA A 157 -52.87 0.89 -20.23
CA ALA A 157 -52.15 1.94 -20.96
C ALA A 157 -50.74 2.19 -20.42
N VAL A 158 -50.53 2.04 -19.10
CA VAL A 158 -49.21 2.17 -18.46
C VAL A 158 -48.38 0.94 -18.78
N ALA A 159 -48.94 -0.27 -18.64
CA ALA A 159 -48.28 -1.52 -19.06
C ALA A 159 -47.81 -1.44 -20.51
N ALA A 160 -48.69 -1.06 -21.44
CA ALA A 160 -48.33 -0.89 -22.84
C ALA A 160 -47.19 0.14 -23.04
N GLY A 161 -47.19 1.26 -22.31
CA GLY A 161 -46.15 2.27 -22.39
C GLY A 161 -44.78 1.81 -21.85
N ILE A 162 -44.77 1.01 -20.77
CA ILE A 162 -43.56 0.45 -20.15
C ILE A 162 -43.01 -0.70 -21.00
N ASP A 163 -43.85 -1.69 -21.33
CA ASP A 163 -43.45 -2.95 -21.96
C ASP A 163 -42.91 -2.76 -23.39
N THR A 164 -43.45 -1.77 -24.11
CA THR A 164 -43.00 -1.44 -25.48
C THR A 164 -42.07 -0.23 -25.53
N GLY A 165 -41.73 0.34 -24.37
CA GLY A 165 -40.80 1.45 -24.23
C GLY A 165 -39.38 0.99 -23.91
N PRO A 166 -38.47 1.93 -23.61
CA PRO A 166 -37.09 1.61 -23.29
C PRO A 166 -36.93 0.73 -22.04
N LEU A 167 -37.86 0.82 -21.07
CA LEU A 167 -37.85 -0.04 -19.88
C LEU A 167 -38.08 -1.52 -20.23
N GLY A 168 -39.16 -1.84 -20.95
CA GLY A 168 -39.41 -3.21 -21.41
C GLY A 168 -38.29 -3.74 -22.32
N ALA A 169 -37.73 -2.88 -23.17
CA ALA A 169 -36.58 -3.23 -24.01
C ALA A 169 -35.31 -3.56 -23.19
N ALA A 170 -35.04 -2.80 -22.12
CA ALA A 170 -33.90 -3.03 -21.23
C ALA A 170 -34.06 -4.31 -20.40
N LEU A 171 -35.28 -4.62 -19.94
CA LEU A 171 -35.56 -5.82 -19.15
C LEU A 171 -35.67 -7.10 -19.99
N GLY A 172 -36.06 -6.99 -21.25
CA GLY A 172 -36.37 -8.14 -22.11
C GLY A 172 -37.66 -8.88 -21.75
N ILE A 173 -38.41 -8.40 -20.74
CA ILE A 173 -39.70 -8.94 -20.29
C ILE A 173 -40.74 -7.83 -20.15
N GLY A 174 -42.02 -8.20 -20.28
CA GLY A 174 -43.16 -7.31 -20.04
C GLY A 174 -43.78 -7.50 -18.65
N THR A 175 -44.45 -6.48 -18.16
CA THR A 175 -45.22 -6.52 -16.89
C THR A 175 -46.36 -7.54 -16.89
N GLY A 176 -46.81 -7.98 -18.09
CA GLY A 176 -47.79 -9.04 -18.26
C GLY A 176 -47.22 -10.46 -18.44
N ASP A 177 -45.89 -10.64 -18.50
CA ASP A 177 -45.30 -11.97 -18.64
C ASP A 177 -45.48 -12.78 -17.35
N ALA A 178 -45.94 -14.03 -17.48
CA ALA A 178 -45.99 -14.96 -16.35
C ALA A 178 -44.56 -15.33 -15.92
N ALA A 179 -44.36 -15.60 -14.63
CA ALA A 179 -43.06 -15.94 -14.03
C ALA A 179 -42.30 -17.03 -14.83
N ALA A 180 -42.97 -18.12 -15.20
CA ALA A 180 -42.38 -19.22 -15.99
C ALA A 180 -41.90 -18.77 -17.39
N VAL A 181 -42.55 -17.77 -17.99
CA VAL A 181 -42.17 -17.22 -19.30
C VAL A 181 -41.05 -16.20 -19.14
N ALA A 182 -41.14 -15.34 -18.12
CA ALA A 182 -40.14 -14.31 -17.86
C ALA A 182 -38.73 -14.91 -17.67
N VAL A 183 -38.59 -15.96 -16.85
CA VAL A 183 -37.29 -16.60 -16.59
C VAL A 183 -36.66 -17.29 -17.80
N THR A 184 -37.44 -17.59 -18.85
CA THR A 184 -36.90 -18.15 -20.11
C THR A 184 -36.38 -17.08 -21.07
N LYS A 185 -36.81 -15.82 -20.89
CA LYS A 185 -36.40 -14.70 -21.74
C LYS A 185 -35.12 -14.02 -21.24
N VAL A 186 -34.73 -14.26 -20.00
CA VAL A 186 -33.59 -13.63 -19.33
C VAL A 186 -32.59 -14.69 -18.88
N ASP A 187 -31.31 -14.38 -18.96
CA ASP A 187 -30.22 -15.27 -18.54
C ASP A 187 -29.93 -15.13 -17.04
N LEU A 188 -30.81 -15.71 -16.20
CA LEU A 188 -30.65 -15.78 -14.74
C LEU A 188 -30.83 -17.25 -14.30
N PRO A 189 -29.81 -18.11 -14.47
CA PRO A 189 -29.96 -19.57 -14.35
C PRO A 189 -30.39 -20.04 -12.96
N VAL A 190 -29.92 -19.38 -11.89
CA VAL A 190 -30.31 -19.71 -10.50
C VAL A 190 -31.78 -19.37 -10.26
N LEU A 191 -32.23 -18.18 -10.67
CA LEU A 191 -33.64 -17.77 -10.59
C LEU A 191 -34.54 -18.67 -11.43
N ARG A 192 -34.11 -19.01 -12.66
CA ARG A 192 -34.82 -19.92 -13.54
C ARG A 192 -35.02 -21.28 -12.87
N THR A 193 -33.95 -21.84 -12.32
CA THR A 193 -33.98 -23.13 -11.62
C THR A 193 -34.96 -23.10 -10.43
N LEU A 194 -34.93 -22.05 -9.62
CA LEU A 194 -35.86 -21.86 -8.50
C LEU A 194 -37.32 -21.86 -8.98
N VAL A 195 -37.63 -21.07 -10.00
CA VAL A 195 -38.99 -20.93 -10.53
C VAL A 195 -39.45 -22.24 -11.16
N GLU A 196 -38.64 -22.86 -12.02
CA GLU A 196 -38.99 -24.11 -12.71
C GLU A 196 -39.22 -25.28 -11.74
N GLN A 197 -38.46 -25.35 -10.64
CA GLN A 197 -38.60 -26.42 -9.64
C GLN A 197 -39.85 -26.30 -8.76
N HIS A 198 -40.36 -25.08 -8.55
CA HIS A 198 -41.39 -24.81 -7.53
C HIS A 198 -42.67 -24.16 -8.07
N ILE A 199 -42.73 -23.77 -9.34
CA ILE A 199 -43.93 -23.22 -9.95
C ILE A 199 -44.97 -24.32 -10.22
N GLN A 200 -46.22 -24.04 -9.85
CA GLN A 200 -47.36 -24.91 -10.05
C GLN A 200 -48.04 -24.61 -11.40
N PRO A 201 -48.87 -25.52 -11.94
CA PRO A 201 -49.59 -25.29 -13.19
C PRO A 201 -50.50 -24.05 -13.18
N ASN A 202 -50.97 -23.63 -12.01
CA ASN A 202 -51.77 -22.41 -11.82
C ASN A 202 -50.92 -21.12 -11.73
N GLY A 203 -49.60 -21.22 -11.90
CA GLY A 203 -48.64 -20.12 -11.82
C GLY A 203 -48.24 -19.69 -10.40
N ALA A 204 -48.81 -20.29 -9.35
CA ALA A 204 -48.38 -20.07 -7.98
C ALA A 204 -47.02 -20.74 -7.72
N LEU A 205 -46.18 -20.17 -6.87
CA LEU A 205 -44.92 -20.79 -6.46
C LEU A 205 -45.15 -21.46 -5.10
N SER A 206 -44.96 -22.78 -5.02
CA SER A 206 -45.27 -23.54 -3.82
C SER A 206 -44.08 -24.37 -3.36
N MET A 207 -43.73 -24.21 -2.08
CA MET A 207 -42.60 -24.89 -1.45
C MET A 207 -43.05 -25.57 -0.16
N PRO A 208 -42.51 -26.74 0.21
CA PRO A 208 -42.67 -27.28 1.56
C PRO A 208 -42.14 -26.27 2.60
N ALA A 209 -42.67 -26.26 3.83
CA ALA A 209 -42.22 -25.32 4.87
C ALA A 209 -40.70 -25.41 5.17
N GLY A 210 -40.13 -26.62 5.20
CA GLY A 210 -38.66 -26.83 5.27
C GLY A 210 -37.92 -26.64 3.93
N GLY A 211 -38.67 -26.49 2.84
CA GLY A 211 -38.14 -26.28 1.49
C GLY A 211 -37.43 -24.94 1.34
N VAL A 212 -37.88 -23.90 2.06
CA VAL A 212 -37.25 -22.57 2.05
C VAL A 212 -35.80 -22.66 2.54
N GLN A 213 -35.55 -23.37 3.64
CA GLN A 213 -34.22 -23.57 4.21
C GLN A 213 -33.33 -24.43 3.30
N SER A 214 -33.86 -25.50 2.71
CA SER A 214 -33.07 -26.33 1.78
C SER A 214 -32.69 -25.59 0.51
N THR A 215 -33.58 -24.75 -0.01
CA THR A 215 -33.32 -23.94 -1.21
C THR A 215 -32.35 -22.81 -0.91
N LEU A 216 -32.45 -22.18 0.28
CA LEU A 216 -31.46 -21.22 0.77
C LEU A 216 -30.06 -21.87 0.82
N GLY A 217 -29.95 -23.08 1.37
CA GLY A 217 -28.70 -23.84 1.41
C GLY A 217 -28.16 -24.19 0.02
N ALA A 218 -29.03 -24.56 -0.93
CA ALA A 218 -28.63 -24.86 -2.31
C ALA A 218 -28.11 -23.63 -3.07
N ILE A 219 -28.81 -22.49 -2.95
CA ILE A 219 -28.37 -21.22 -3.55
C ILE A 219 -27.05 -20.76 -2.92
N SER A 220 -26.94 -20.86 -1.59
CA SER A 220 -25.72 -20.50 -0.86
C SER A 220 -24.54 -21.39 -1.25
N GLY A 221 -24.76 -22.70 -1.44
CA GLY A 221 -23.74 -23.63 -1.94
C GLY A 221 -23.24 -23.31 -3.35
N SER A 222 -24.10 -22.75 -4.21
CA SER A 222 -23.68 -22.26 -5.53
C SER A 222 -22.81 -21.01 -5.41
N VAL A 223 -23.16 -20.09 -4.51
CA VAL A 223 -22.37 -18.89 -4.21
C VAL A 223 -21.01 -19.25 -3.61
N SER A 224 -20.98 -20.19 -2.66
CA SER A 224 -19.74 -20.66 -2.03
C SER A 224 -18.83 -21.37 -3.04
N GLY A 225 -19.37 -22.19 -3.94
CA GLY A 225 -18.58 -22.86 -4.97
C GLY A 225 -17.85 -21.89 -5.91
N VAL A 226 -18.52 -20.82 -6.32
CA VAL A 226 -17.91 -19.75 -7.14
C VAL A 226 -16.86 -18.96 -6.35
N ARG A 227 -17.15 -18.66 -5.08
CA ARG A 227 -16.21 -18.02 -4.15
C ARG A 227 -14.93 -18.83 -3.97
N ASP A 228 -15.04 -20.15 -3.79
CA ASP A 228 -13.88 -21.02 -3.55
C ASP A 228 -12.98 -21.11 -4.79
N GLN A 229 -13.58 -21.11 -6.00
CA GLN A 229 -12.84 -21.02 -7.26
C GLN A 229 -12.08 -19.69 -7.38
N TYR A 230 -12.73 -18.59 -6.98
CA TYR A 230 -12.13 -17.27 -7.05
C TYR A 230 -10.96 -17.09 -6.08
N THR A 231 -11.13 -17.60 -4.86
CA THR A 231 -10.08 -17.65 -3.84
C THR A 231 -8.90 -18.46 -4.35
N THR A 232 -9.14 -19.65 -4.90
CA THR A 232 -8.10 -20.48 -5.50
C THR A 232 -7.34 -19.74 -6.61
N THR A 233 -8.05 -19.03 -7.50
CA THR A 233 -7.41 -18.27 -8.58
C THR A 233 -6.66 -17.05 -8.08
N LEU A 234 -7.14 -16.36 -7.04
CA LEU A 234 -6.39 -15.32 -6.34
C LEU A 234 -5.04 -15.84 -5.82
N ILE A 235 -5.06 -17.02 -5.18
CA ILE A 235 -3.85 -17.70 -4.70
C ILE A 235 -2.92 -18.03 -5.88
N GLU A 236 -3.44 -18.62 -6.96
CA GLU A 236 -2.66 -18.94 -8.16
C GLU A 236 -2.00 -17.72 -8.81
N ILE A 237 -2.72 -16.59 -8.92
CA ILE A 237 -2.18 -15.33 -9.43
C ILE A 237 -1.06 -14.86 -8.50
N ASN A 238 -1.28 -14.85 -7.18
CA ASN A 238 -0.29 -14.40 -6.21
C ASN A 238 0.99 -15.25 -6.27
N VAL A 239 0.87 -16.57 -6.34
CA VAL A 239 2.01 -17.48 -6.51
C VAL A 239 2.75 -17.20 -7.83
N SER A 240 2.01 -16.98 -8.91
CA SER A 240 2.60 -16.74 -10.23
C SER A 240 3.30 -15.39 -10.31
N ILE A 241 2.74 -14.35 -9.69
CA ILE A 241 3.37 -13.04 -9.50
C ILE A 241 4.68 -13.20 -8.74
N GLY A 242 4.69 -13.90 -7.60
CA GLY A 242 5.89 -14.08 -6.79
C GLY A 242 7.01 -14.79 -7.56
N LYS A 243 6.67 -15.82 -8.32
CA LYS A 243 7.64 -16.50 -9.20
C LYS A 243 8.19 -15.57 -10.29
N ALA A 244 7.33 -14.75 -10.90
CA ALA A 244 7.73 -13.80 -11.94
C ALA A 244 8.60 -12.66 -11.39
N GLU A 245 8.33 -12.20 -10.17
CA GLU A 245 9.13 -11.20 -9.43
C GLU A 245 10.50 -11.75 -9.06
N ASP A 246 10.57 -12.98 -8.53
CA ASP A 246 11.83 -13.64 -8.19
C ASP A 246 12.71 -13.84 -9.43
N LYS A 247 12.13 -14.34 -10.53
CA LYS A 247 12.82 -14.57 -11.81
C LYS A 247 11.87 -14.40 -13.00
N LYS A 248 12.16 -13.42 -13.86
CA LYS A 248 11.44 -13.17 -15.12
C LYS A 248 11.81 -14.17 -16.22
N THR A 249 11.48 -15.45 -16.05
CA THR A 249 11.61 -16.47 -17.10
C THR A 249 10.37 -16.47 -18.01
N PRO A 250 10.48 -16.88 -19.29
CA PRO A 250 9.32 -17.05 -20.17
C PRO A 250 8.27 -17.99 -19.59
N GLU A 251 8.71 -19.02 -18.86
CA GLU A 251 7.84 -19.96 -18.15
C GLU A 251 7.02 -19.27 -17.05
N ASN A 252 7.66 -18.47 -16.19
CA ASN A 252 6.99 -17.74 -15.12
C ASN A 252 6.02 -16.68 -15.67
N LEU A 253 6.40 -15.98 -16.74
CA LEU A 253 5.52 -15.01 -17.41
C LEU A 253 4.32 -15.68 -18.10
N SER A 254 4.51 -16.89 -18.66
CA SER A 254 3.41 -17.67 -19.25
C SER A 254 2.47 -18.24 -18.18
N ALA A 255 3.00 -18.69 -17.04
CA ALA A 255 2.18 -19.10 -15.90
C ALA A 255 1.34 -17.94 -15.37
N LEU A 256 1.95 -16.75 -15.27
CA LEU A 256 1.25 -15.51 -14.90
C LEU A 256 0.17 -15.13 -15.92
N ASP A 257 0.43 -15.23 -17.23
CA ASP A 257 -0.57 -14.98 -18.28
C ASP A 257 -1.78 -15.91 -18.17
N LYS A 258 -1.54 -17.21 -17.91
CA LYS A 258 -2.61 -18.19 -17.71
C LYS A 258 -3.46 -17.86 -16.47
N ALA A 259 -2.81 -17.48 -15.37
CA ALA A 259 -3.51 -17.10 -14.15
C ALA A 259 -4.37 -15.83 -14.35
N ILE A 260 -3.84 -14.83 -15.07
CA ILE A 260 -4.57 -13.61 -15.45
C ILE A 260 -5.80 -13.95 -16.30
N LYS A 261 -5.65 -14.75 -17.36
CA LYS A 261 -6.78 -15.15 -18.23
C LYS A 261 -7.84 -15.95 -17.49
N LYS A 262 -7.43 -16.82 -16.57
CA LYS A 262 -8.36 -17.57 -15.71
C LYS A 262 -9.15 -16.62 -14.80
N ALA A 263 -8.51 -15.58 -14.27
CA ALA A 263 -9.18 -14.53 -13.50
C ALA A 263 -10.22 -13.78 -14.33
N GLU A 264 -9.90 -13.43 -15.57
CA GLU A 264 -10.82 -12.76 -16.51
C GLU A 264 -12.01 -13.63 -16.90
N GLU A 265 -11.83 -14.93 -17.08
CA GLU A 265 -12.94 -15.87 -17.35
C GLU A 265 -13.85 -16.04 -16.12
N LEU A 266 -13.24 -16.22 -14.94
CA LEU A 266 -13.99 -16.33 -13.68
C LEU A 266 -14.74 -15.03 -13.34
N ASP A 267 -14.23 -13.87 -13.74
CA ASP A 267 -14.88 -12.57 -13.57
C ASP A 267 -16.29 -12.54 -14.19
N LYS A 268 -16.42 -13.13 -15.39
CA LYS A 268 -17.70 -13.23 -16.10
C LYS A 268 -18.65 -14.21 -15.38
N GLN A 269 -18.16 -15.39 -15.04
CA GLN A 269 -18.95 -16.43 -14.35
C GLN A 269 -19.43 -15.98 -12.97
N LEU A 270 -18.60 -15.21 -12.27
CA LEU A 270 -18.90 -14.70 -10.94
C LEU A 270 -19.95 -13.60 -10.96
N LYS A 271 -19.93 -12.72 -11.98
CA LYS A 271 -21.01 -11.75 -12.19
C LYS A 271 -22.35 -12.45 -12.41
N ASP A 272 -22.38 -13.44 -13.31
CA ASP A 272 -23.60 -14.18 -13.63
C ASP A 272 -24.14 -14.96 -12.41
N ALA A 273 -23.26 -15.53 -11.60
CA ALA A 273 -23.61 -16.23 -10.37
C ALA A 273 -24.07 -15.29 -9.25
N ALA A 274 -23.42 -14.13 -9.08
CA ALA A 274 -23.76 -13.14 -8.06
C ALA A 274 -25.15 -12.54 -8.34
N ASP A 275 -25.39 -12.08 -9.58
CA ASP A 275 -26.66 -11.50 -10.00
C ASP A 275 -27.76 -12.58 -9.93
N GLY A 276 -27.55 -13.77 -10.50
CA GLY A 276 -28.53 -14.86 -10.45
C GLY A 276 -28.92 -15.28 -9.03
N SER A 277 -27.95 -15.37 -8.11
CA SER A 277 -28.18 -15.81 -6.72
C SER A 277 -28.89 -14.76 -5.88
N LYS A 278 -28.50 -13.48 -6.01
CA LYS A 278 -29.16 -12.35 -5.33
C LYS A 278 -30.65 -12.32 -5.65
N GLU A 279 -30.98 -12.47 -6.92
CA GLU A 279 -32.35 -12.33 -7.40
C GLU A 279 -33.20 -13.56 -7.06
N ALA A 280 -32.62 -14.76 -7.09
CA ALA A 280 -33.27 -15.97 -6.56
C ALA A 280 -33.55 -15.87 -5.04
N LEU A 281 -32.59 -15.35 -4.26
CA LEU A 281 -32.78 -15.10 -2.82
C LEU A 281 -33.86 -14.05 -2.57
N GLY A 282 -34.01 -13.05 -3.44
CA GLY A 282 -35.10 -12.07 -3.37
C GLY A 282 -36.49 -12.70 -3.52
N VAL A 283 -36.66 -13.68 -4.42
CA VAL A 283 -37.92 -14.44 -4.55
C VAL A 283 -38.13 -15.38 -3.37
N LEU A 284 -37.06 -16.05 -2.91
CA LEU A 284 -37.12 -16.92 -1.74
C LEU A 284 -37.50 -16.15 -0.47
N ALA A 285 -37.00 -14.94 -0.29
CA ALA A 285 -37.37 -14.04 0.80
C ALA A 285 -38.86 -13.71 0.80
N ALA A 286 -39.47 -13.50 -0.37
CA ALA A 286 -40.92 -13.27 -0.45
C ALA A 286 -41.74 -14.50 -0.05
N VAL A 287 -41.24 -15.72 -0.33
CA VAL A 287 -41.85 -16.96 0.18
C VAL A 287 -41.70 -17.04 1.70
N ALA A 288 -40.52 -16.69 2.22
CA ALA A 288 -40.26 -16.65 3.66
C ALA A 288 -41.14 -15.61 4.38
N ASP A 289 -41.41 -14.45 3.79
CA ASP A 289 -42.28 -13.40 4.37
C ASP A 289 -43.71 -13.91 4.69
N LEU A 290 -44.19 -14.96 4.00
CA LEU A 290 -45.50 -15.59 4.28
C LEU A 290 -45.50 -16.46 5.55
N VAL A 291 -44.31 -16.89 5.99
CA VAL A 291 -44.11 -17.70 7.19
C VAL A 291 -43.63 -16.80 8.34
N ASP A 292 -42.61 -16.01 8.06
CA ASP A 292 -41.93 -15.13 9.00
C ASP A 292 -41.25 -13.96 8.27
N ALA A 293 -41.79 -12.74 8.44
CA ALA A 293 -41.26 -11.52 7.84
C ALA A 293 -39.87 -11.14 8.37
N GLU A 294 -39.51 -11.54 9.60
CA GLU A 294 -38.17 -11.33 10.15
C GLU A 294 -37.16 -12.20 9.38
N PHE A 295 -37.51 -13.47 9.11
CA PHE A 295 -36.68 -14.38 8.31
C PHE A 295 -36.57 -13.95 6.84
N GLY A 296 -37.65 -13.46 6.23
CA GLY A 296 -37.59 -12.91 4.87
C GLY A 296 -36.68 -11.67 4.77
N ASN A 297 -36.63 -10.82 5.81
CA ASN A 297 -35.65 -9.74 5.90
C ASN A 297 -34.21 -10.28 6.01
N ASP A 298 -33.98 -11.32 6.82
CA ASP A 298 -32.66 -11.94 6.99
C ASP A 298 -32.12 -12.49 5.67
N ILE A 299 -32.95 -13.16 4.87
CA ILE A 299 -32.55 -13.66 3.55
C ILE A 299 -32.11 -12.51 2.62
N ARG A 300 -32.80 -11.36 2.64
CA ARG A 300 -32.46 -10.20 1.80
C ARG A 300 -31.15 -9.53 2.22
N GLU A 301 -30.89 -9.46 3.51
CA GLU A 301 -29.65 -8.89 4.05
C GLU A 301 -28.48 -9.84 3.83
N PHE A 302 -28.68 -11.15 4.03
CA PHE A 302 -27.72 -12.20 3.66
C PHE A 302 -27.36 -12.16 2.18
N ALA A 303 -28.35 -12.04 1.28
CA ALA A 303 -28.10 -11.91 -0.16
C ALA A 303 -27.20 -10.72 -0.49
N THR A 304 -27.39 -9.59 0.21
CA THR A 304 -26.57 -8.38 0.03
C THR A 304 -25.14 -8.60 0.48
N ILE A 305 -24.93 -9.21 1.65
CA ILE A 305 -23.61 -9.52 2.21
C ILE A 305 -22.85 -10.49 1.29
N SER A 306 -23.50 -11.57 0.87
CA SER A 306 -22.93 -12.62 0.01
C SER A 306 -22.48 -12.08 -1.35
N VAL A 307 -23.31 -11.25 -2.00
CA VAL A 307 -22.96 -10.60 -3.27
C VAL A 307 -21.82 -9.60 -3.09
N GLY A 308 -21.89 -8.78 -2.03
CA GLY A 308 -20.84 -7.82 -1.74
C GLY A 308 -19.48 -8.49 -1.54
N MET A 309 -19.46 -9.68 -0.93
CA MET A 309 -18.24 -10.46 -0.74
C MET A 309 -17.68 -10.98 -2.07
N LEU A 310 -18.54 -11.54 -2.94
CA LEU A 310 -18.15 -11.95 -4.28
C LEU A 310 -17.53 -10.77 -5.06
N THR A 311 -18.16 -9.60 -4.99
CA THR A 311 -17.61 -8.36 -5.60
C THR A 311 -16.28 -7.93 -4.96
N ALA A 312 -16.09 -8.12 -3.65
CA ALA A 312 -14.82 -7.83 -2.98
C ALA A 312 -13.68 -8.73 -3.48
N ALA A 313 -13.93 -10.04 -3.55
CA ALA A 313 -13.00 -11.02 -4.09
C ALA A 313 -12.67 -10.71 -5.55
N GLN A 314 -13.68 -10.36 -6.35
CA GLN A 314 -13.55 -9.90 -7.74
C GLN A 314 -12.59 -8.72 -7.89
N LYS A 315 -12.80 -7.66 -7.10
CA LYS A 315 -11.93 -6.47 -7.11
C LYS A 315 -10.49 -6.81 -6.73
N ALA A 316 -10.30 -7.65 -5.72
CA ALA A 316 -8.97 -8.11 -5.31
C ALA A 316 -8.26 -8.86 -6.44
N ALA A 317 -8.96 -9.75 -7.17
CA ALA A 317 -8.33 -10.50 -8.26
C ALA A 317 -8.04 -9.64 -9.47
N ARG A 318 -8.93 -8.69 -9.81
CA ARG A 318 -8.67 -7.71 -10.86
C ARG A 318 -7.45 -6.86 -10.55
N ALA A 319 -7.31 -6.40 -9.30
CA ALA A 319 -6.11 -5.68 -8.86
C ALA A 319 -4.86 -6.55 -9.01
N SER A 320 -4.87 -7.80 -8.54
CA SER A 320 -3.76 -8.73 -8.72
C SER A 320 -3.46 -9.04 -10.20
N ALA A 321 -4.49 -9.16 -11.04
CA ALA A 321 -4.32 -9.38 -12.48
C ALA A 321 -3.71 -8.15 -13.18
N GLN A 322 -4.10 -6.93 -12.80
CA GLN A 322 -3.50 -5.69 -13.30
C GLN A 322 -2.02 -5.59 -12.91
N VAL A 323 -1.68 -5.95 -11.66
CA VAL A 323 -0.28 -6.08 -11.21
C VAL A 323 0.47 -7.09 -12.09
N GLY A 324 -0.14 -8.24 -12.36
CA GLY A 324 0.44 -9.27 -13.25
C GLY A 324 0.70 -8.76 -14.68
N LYS A 325 -0.27 -8.06 -15.29
CA LYS A 325 -0.12 -7.44 -16.62
C LYS A 325 0.99 -6.39 -16.65
N PHE A 326 1.14 -5.63 -15.57
CA PHE A 326 2.21 -4.65 -15.44
C PHE A 326 3.60 -5.30 -15.36
N ILE A 327 3.73 -6.41 -14.61
CA ILE A 327 4.97 -7.21 -14.57
C ILE A 327 5.35 -7.73 -15.96
N GLN A 328 4.38 -8.14 -16.77
CA GLN A 328 4.61 -8.56 -18.16
C GLN A 328 5.09 -7.41 -19.06
N GLY A 329 4.65 -6.18 -18.80
CA GLY A 329 4.96 -5.00 -19.63
C GLY A 329 6.32 -4.36 -19.39
N ILE A 330 6.95 -4.56 -18.23
CA ILE A 330 8.23 -3.90 -17.87
C ILE A 330 9.40 -4.91 -17.89
N ALA A 331 10.16 -4.88 -18.99
CA ALA A 331 11.27 -5.79 -19.24
C ALA A 331 12.53 -5.56 -18.38
N SER A 332 12.63 -4.49 -17.55
CA SER A 332 13.91 -4.08 -16.94
C SER A 332 13.91 -3.69 -15.46
N ALA A 333 12.80 -3.74 -14.73
CA ALA A 333 12.83 -3.48 -13.27
C ALA A 333 13.39 -4.70 -12.51
N SER A 334 14.47 -4.50 -11.76
CA SER A 334 15.07 -5.48 -10.85
C SER A 334 14.11 -5.85 -9.71
N SER A 335 14.23 -7.09 -9.25
CA SER A 335 13.30 -7.90 -8.44
C SER A 335 12.96 -7.42 -7.02
N CYS A 336 12.76 -6.12 -6.77
CA CYS A 336 12.42 -5.61 -5.43
C CYS A 336 11.21 -4.64 -5.38
N GLU A 337 10.56 -4.33 -6.50
CA GLU A 337 9.78 -3.08 -6.61
C GLU A 337 8.26 -3.19 -6.60
N LEU A 338 7.66 -4.37 -6.60
CA LEU A 338 6.22 -4.50 -6.78
C LEU A 338 5.58 -5.23 -5.61
N PHE A 339 5.43 -4.55 -4.48
CA PHE A 339 4.65 -5.08 -3.37
C PHE A 339 3.23 -4.46 -3.40
N LEU A 340 2.51 -4.25 -2.32
CA LEU A 340 1.16 -4.80 -2.10
C LEU A 340 -0.08 -4.03 -2.65
N GLY A 341 -0.64 -4.44 -3.80
CA GLY A 341 -1.93 -3.88 -4.30
C GLY A 341 -3.21 -4.61 -3.86
N GLY A 342 -3.24 -5.96 -3.87
CA GLY A 342 -4.50 -6.70 -3.77
C GLY A 342 -5.17 -6.74 -2.39
N GLY A 343 -4.42 -6.66 -1.29
CA GLY A 343 -4.94 -6.90 0.06
C GLY A 343 -5.71 -5.75 0.70
N ILE A 344 -5.36 -4.49 0.38
CA ILE A 344 -5.97 -3.32 1.03
C ILE A 344 -7.42 -3.14 0.57
N GLY A 345 -7.70 -3.30 -0.73
CA GLY A 345 -9.05 -3.19 -1.30
C GLY A 345 -10.02 -4.24 -0.79
N PHE A 346 -9.54 -5.47 -0.63
CA PHE A 346 -10.31 -6.53 -0.01
C PHE A 346 -10.64 -6.19 1.45
N ALA A 347 -9.65 -5.79 2.25
CA ALA A 347 -9.87 -5.42 3.64
C ALA A 347 -10.89 -4.27 3.79
N PHE A 348 -10.86 -3.29 2.88
CA PHE A 348 -11.82 -2.18 2.83
C PHE A 348 -13.26 -2.64 2.62
N VAL A 349 -13.51 -3.43 1.57
CA VAL A 349 -14.87 -3.91 1.27
C VAL A 349 -15.34 -4.88 2.35
N MET A 350 -14.46 -5.76 2.86
CA MET A 350 -14.83 -6.69 3.93
C MET A 350 -15.18 -5.99 5.22
N THR A 351 -14.49 -4.92 5.61
CA THR A 351 -14.86 -4.14 6.80
C THR A 351 -16.26 -3.54 6.68
N ALA A 352 -16.61 -3.02 5.50
CA ALA A 352 -17.95 -2.50 5.22
C ALA A 352 -19.04 -3.58 5.29
N LEU A 353 -18.77 -4.76 4.71
CA LEU A 353 -19.69 -5.90 4.78
C LEU A 353 -19.84 -6.43 6.21
N MET A 354 -18.78 -6.37 7.01
CA MET A 354 -18.83 -6.75 8.43
C MET A 354 -19.69 -5.80 9.24
N ILE A 355 -19.61 -4.49 9.02
CA ILE A 355 -20.52 -3.52 9.64
C ILE A 355 -21.97 -3.89 9.31
N GLN A 356 -22.25 -4.23 8.05
CA GLN A 356 -23.58 -4.67 7.65
C GLN A 356 -24.00 -5.99 8.32
N ALA A 357 -23.11 -6.99 8.37
CA ALA A 357 -23.37 -8.25 9.04
C ALA A 357 -23.67 -8.08 10.53
N THR A 358 -23.02 -7.15 11.23
CA THR A 358 -23.34 -6.86 12.64
C THR A 358 -24.73 -6.25 12.81
N GLY A 359 -25.24 -5.53 11.80
CA GLY A 359 -26.61 -5.02 11.75
C GLY A 359 -27.66 -6.13 11.79
N LEU A 360 -27.35 -7.32 11.27
CA LEU A 360 -28.20 -8.50 11.46
C LEU A 360 -28.37 -8.79 12.96
N PHE A 361 -27.38 -8.61 13.83
CA PHE A 361 -27.54 -9.06 15.21
C PHE A 361 -28.27 -8.06 16.14
N GLY A 362 -28.68 -6.88 15.63
CA GLY A 362 -29.27 -5.79 16.42
C GLY A 362 -30.80 -5.81 16.56
N GLY A 363 -31.31 -5.64 17.78
CA GLY A 363 -32.71 -5.25 18.05
C GLY A 363 -33.80 -6.29 17.75
N ARG A 364 -33.48 -7.58 17.83
CA ARG A 364 -34.31 -8.69 17.34
C ARG A 364 -35.26 -9.31 18.35
N SER A 365 -36.34 -9.91 17.85
CA SER A 365 -37.33 -10.65 18.65
C SER A 365 -37.17 -12.17 18.56
N LYS A 366 -36.52 -12.68 17.50
CA LYS A 366 -36.29 -14.11 17.24
C LYS A 366 -34.81 -14.41 16.89
N PRO A 367 -34.33 -15.66 17.12
CA PRO A 367 -33.00 -16.08 16.70
C PRO A 367 -32.85 -16.14 15.19
N ILE A 368 -31.63 -15.89 14.69
CA ILE A 368 -31.28 -16.06 13.28
C ILE A 368 -31.30 -17.54 12.90
N GLU A 369 -31.78 -17.85 11.71
CA GLU A 369 -31.78 -19.22 11.20
C GLU A 369 -30.36 -19.79 11.00
N GLN A 370 -30.15 -21.05 11.40
CA GLN A 370 -28.82 -21.69 11.43
C GLN A 370 -28.13 -21.73 10.07
N VAL A 371 -28.88 -21.86 8.98
CA VAL A 371 -28.31 -21.86 7.61
C VAL A 371 -27.63 -20.52 7.30
N ILE A 372 -28.18 -19.40 7.76
CA ILE A 372 -27.56 -18.07 7.57
C ILE A 372 -26.31 -17.95 8.44
N LEU A 373 -26.38 -18.43 9.68
CA LEU A 373 -25.24 -18.39 10.61
C LEU A 373 -24.06 -19.26 10.12
N GLU A 374 -24.33 -20.46 9.59
CA GLU A 374 -23.32 -21.34 9.02
C GLU A 374 -22.64 -20.71 7.81
N GLU A 375 -23.39 -20.03 6.95
CA GLU A 375 -22.83 -19.32 5.81
C GLU A 375 -22.02 -18.10 6.23
N LEU A 376 -22.49 -17.30 7.19
CA LEU A 376 -21.71 -16.19 7.77
C LEU A 376 -20.40 -16.68 8.42
N ARG A 377 -20.40 -17.86 9.04
CA ARG A 377 -19.18 -18.50 9.56
C ARG A 377 -18.20 -18.84 8.44
N LYS A 378 -18.67 -19.42 7.33
CA LYS A 378 -17.83 -19.66 6.15
C LYS A 378 -17.26 -18.34 5.58
N LEU A 379 -17.96 -17.21 5.76
CA LEU A 379 -17.41 -15.89 5.42
C LEU A 379 -16.22 -15.52 6.32
N ALA A 380 -16.34 -15.73 7.63
CA ALA A 380 -15.25 -15.48 8.58
C ALA A 380 -14.02 -16.37 8.29
N GLU A 381 -14.26 -17.62 7.92
CA GLU A 381 -13.23 -18.58 7.49
C GLU A 381 -12.51 -18.09 6.23
N LEU A 382 -13.21 -17.53 5.23
CA LEU A 382 -12.55 -16.97 4.04
C LEU A 382 -11.60 -15.82 4.39
N VAL A 383 -12.02 -14.91 5.27
CA VAL A 383 -11.17 -13.80 5.72
C VAL A 383 -9.90 -14.31 6.38
N ALA A 384 -10.01 -15.39 7.16
CA ALA A 384 -8.88 -16.04 7.81
C ALA A 384 -7.96 -16.73 6.79
N GLU A 385 -8.50 -17.51 5.84
CA GLU A 385 -7.73 -18.18 4.79
C GLU A 385 -6.99 -17.19 3.89
N LEU A 386 -7.65 -16.12 3.47
CA LEU A 386 -7.01 -15.09 2.65
C LEU A 386 -5.92 -14.35 3.44
N ARG A 387 -6.15 -14.08 4.74
CA ARG A 387 -5.11 -13.52 5.61
C ARG A 387 -3.89 -14.44 5.68
N ASP A 388 -4.09 -15.74 5.92
CA ASP A 388 -3.00 -16.69 6.10
C ASP A 388 -2.16 -16.87 4.83
N GLU A 389 -2.80 -16.89 3.65
CA GLU A 389 -2.05 -16.95 2.39
C GLU A 389 -1.34 -15.62 2.10
N MET A 390 -1.99 -14.48 2.36
CA MET A 390 -1.35 -13.18 2.14
C MET A 390 -0.25 -12.87 3.18
N ARG A 391 -0.28 -13.47 4.38
CA ARG A 391 0.77 -13.38 5.41
C ARG A 391 2.14 -13.77 4.85
N VAL A 392 2.22 -14.80 4.01
CA VAL A 392 3.47 -15.24 3.37
C VAL A 392 4.12 -14.12 2.54
N ARG A 393 3.32 -13.17 2.00
CA ARG A 393 3.79 -11.98 1.30
C ARG A 393 3.98 -10.78 2.23
N PHE A 394 3.10 -10.58 3.21
CA PHE A 394 3.13 -9.46 4.15
C PHE A 394 4.23 -9.55 5.21
N ASP A 395 4.67 -10.77 5.59
CA ASP A 395 5.75 -11.03 6.54
C ASP A 395 7.08 -10.37 6.15
N ARG A 396 7.23 -9.98 4.87
CA ARG A 396 8.40 -9.26 4.40
C ARG A 396 8.33 -7.75 4.59
N ILE A 397 7.16 -7.08 4.59
CA ILE A 397 7.09 -5.60 4.54
C ILE A 397 5.87 -4.93 5.24
N ASP A 398 4.71 -5.56 5.49
CA ASP A 398 3.50 -4.80 5.90
C ASP A 398 2.76 -5.32 7.15
N ALA A 399 3.19 -4.84 8.32
CA ALA A 399 2.56 -5.10 9.61
C ALA A 399 1.23 -4.32 9.83
N ARG A 400 0.90 -3.34 8.98
CA ARG A 400 -0.35 -2.56 9.11
C ARG A 400 -1.54 -3.36 8.57
N LEU A 401 -1.35 -4.07 7.46
CA LEU A 401 -2.36 -5.00 6.96
C LEU A 401 -2.59 -6.17 7.91
N ASP A 402 -1.55 -6.80 8.46
CA ASP A 402 -1.75 -7.88 9.47
C ASP A 402 -2.45 -7.36 10.73
N ARG A 403 -2.16 -6.13 11.19
CA ARG A 403 -2.90 -5.49 12.29
C ARG A 403 -4.38 -5.28 11.96
N MET A 404 -4.70 -4.78 10.77
CA MET A 404 -6.09 -4.60 10.35
C MET A 404 -6.85 -5.93 10.24
N TYR A 405 -6.27 -6.94 9.57
CA TYR A 405 -6.89 -8.26 9.47
C TYR A 405 -7.04 -8.91 10.83
N SER A 406 -6.06 -8.72 11.73
CA SER A 406 -6.18 -9.15 13.13
C SER A 406 -7.32 -8.44 13.84
N GLY A 407 -7.44 -7.12 13.67
CA GLY A 407 -8.54 -6.34 14.24
C GLY A 407 -9.90 -6.81 13.74
N LEU A 408 -10.04 -7.00 12.43
CA LEU A 408 -11.28 -7.47 11.81
C LEU A 408 -11.63 -8.91 12.25
N LEU A 409 -10.66 -9.81 12.33
CA LEU A 409 -10.86 -11.17 12.84
C LEU A 409 -11.15 -11.19 14.34
N ALA A 410 -10.56 -10.28 15.13
CA ALA A 410 -10.87 -10.15 16.56
C ALA A 410 -12.32 -9.71 16.76
N ARG A 411 -12.80 -8.75 15.95
CA ARG A 411 -14.21 -8.32 15.97
C ARG A 411 -15.18 -9.40 15.49
N LEU A 412 -14.77 -10.20 14.50
CA LEU A 412 -15.53 -11.38 14.08
C LEU A 412 -15.64 -12.44 15.18
N ALA A 413 -14.61 -12.59 16.00
CA ALA A 413 -14.63 -13.53 17.12
C ALA A 413 -15.57 -13.12 18.25
N GLU A 414 -16.01 -11.85 18.29
CA GLU A 414 -17.06 -11.37 19.23
C GLU A 414 -18.47 -11.80 18.79
N ILE A 415 -18.64 -12.41 17.60
CA ILE A 415 -19.92 -12.95 17.13
C ILE A 415 -19.95 -14.46 17.41
N ASP A 416 -20.83 -14.91 18.31
CA ASP A 416 -21.11 -16.33 18.48
C ASP A 416 -22.09 -16.80 17.41
N PHE A 417 -21.56 -17.33 16.31
CA PHE A 417 -22.33 -17.90 15.21
C PHE A 417 -23.12 -19.16 15.59
N ASN A 418 -22.84 -19.81 16.73
CA ASN A 418 -23.65 -20.95 17.18
C ASN A 418 -24.90 -20.49 17.93
N LEU A 419 -24.79 -19.39 18.67
CA LEU A 419 -25.89 -18.79 19.44
C LEU A 419 -26.63 -17.69 18.67
N GLY A 420 -26.07 -17.20 17.56
CA GLY A 420 -26.63 -16.09 16.79
C GLY A 420 -26.65 -14.78 17.58
N GLN A 421 -25.66 -14.58 18.46
CA GLN A 421 -25.57 -13.42 19.35
C GLN A 421 -24.18 -12.78 19.24
N VAL A 422 -24.13 -11.46 19.46
CA VAL A 422 -22.86 -10.75 19.64
C VAL A 422 -22.57 -10.73 21.14
N GLU A 423 -21.38 -11.22 21.54
CA GLU A 423 -20.87 -11.10 22.90
C GLU A 423 -20.42 -9.65 23.15
N GLY A 424 -21.36 -8.70 23.21
CA GLY A 424 -21.06 -7.27 23.39
C GLY A 424 -22.15 -6.32 22.89
N ASN A 425 -21.86 -5.00 22.91
CA ASN A 425 -22.74 -3.99 22.35
C ASN A 425 -22.52 -3.88 20.83
N VAL A 426 -23.56 -4.17 20.04
CA VAL A 426 -23.55 -4.07 18.57
C VAL A 426 -23.12 -2.67 18.09
N GLU A 427 -23.49 -1.61 18.81
CA GLU A 427 -23.11 -0.23 18.47
C GLU A 427 -21.61 0.02 18.68
N GLU A 428 -21.00 -0.59 19.69
CA GLU A 428 -19.56 -0.48 19.99
C GLU A 428 -18.72 -1.29 19.00
N LEU A 429 -19.21 -2.47 18.62
CA LEU A 429 -18.64 -3.28 17.56
C LEU A 429 -18.68 -2.55 16.21
N GLN A 430 -19.82 -1.94 15.87
CA GLN A 430 -19.96 -1.09 14.69
C GLN A 430 -19.00 0.10 14.74
N ALA A 431 -18.94 0.84 15.86
CA ALA A 431 -18.02 1.96 16.03
C ALA A 431 -16.55 1.54 15.83
N SER A 432 -16.15 0.38 16.35
CA SER A 432 -14.81 -0.18 16.19
C SER A 432 -14.51 -0.59 14.75
N LEU A 433 -15.47 -1.19 14.04
CA LEU A 433 -15.33 -1.52 12.61
C LEU A 433 -15.30 -0.27 11.74
N TYR A 434 -16.06 0.78 12.09
CA TYR A 434 -15.95 2.10 11.45
C TYR A 434 -14.55 2.70 11.67
N GLN A 435 -13.96 2.54 12.85
CA GLN A 435 -12.59 3.00 13.11
C GLN A 435 -11.55 2.25 12.25
N LEU A 436 -11.66 0.93 12.13
CA LEU A 436 -10.80 0.14 11.22
C LEU A 436 -10.96 0.59 9.75
N HIS A 437 -12.18 0.90 9.32
CA HIS A 437 -12.44 1.49 8.01
C HIS A 437 -11.87 2.91 7.85
N THR A 438 -11.85 3.68 8.93
CA THR A 438 -11.29 5.03 8.98
C THR A 438 -9.76 5.00 8.90
N GLU A 439 -9.10 4.02 9.53
CA GLU A 439 -7.64 3.80 9.41
C GLU A 439 -7.20 3.42 7.98
N LEU A 440 -8.11 2.77 7.24
CA LEU A 440 -7.99 2.44 5.81
C LEU A 440 -8.16 3.65 4.88
N THR A 441 -8.85 4.69 5.36
CA THR A 441 -9.13 5.90 4.59
C THR A 441 -8.65 7.12 5.36
N ARG A 442 -7.37 7.46 5.18
CA ARG A 442 -6.77 8.68 5.76
C ARG A 442 -7.60 9.94 5.48
N LEU A 443 -8.29 9.99 4.33
CA LEU A 443 -9.25 11.05 3.99
C LEU A 443 -10.46 11.14 4.95
N THR A 444 -10.97 10.01 5.45
CA THR A 444 -12.09 9.93 6.40
C THR A 444 -11.63 10.27 7.82
N ALA A 445 -10.41 9.85 8.20
CA ALA A 445 -9.79 10.26 9.46
C ALA A 445 -9.56 11.77 9.50
N ASP A 446 -9.03 12.34 8.39
CA ASP A 446 -8.88 13.78 8.20
C ASP A 446 -10.24 14.47 8.26
N PHE A 447 -11.30 13.90 7.67
CA PHE A 447 -12.66 14.46 7.72
C PHE A 447 -13.24 14.51 9.14
N GLN A 448 -13.12 13.44 9.92
CA GLN A 448 -13.61 13.40 11.30
C GLN A 448 -12.82 14.34 12.22
N ALA A 449 -11.48 14.28 12.16
CA ALA A 449 -10.61 15.19 12.90
C ALA A 449 -10.87 16.66 12.53
N GLN A 450 -11.21 16.90 11.25
CA GLN A 450 -11.55 18.24 10.78
C GLN A 450 -12.87 18.74 11.37
N LEU A 451 -13.93 17.93 11.38
CA LEU A 451 -15.22 18.31 11.97
C LEU A 451 -15.18 18.47 13.49
N ASP A 452 -14.36 17.68 14.20
CA ASP A 452 -14.22 17.76 15.66
C ASP A 452 -13.33 18.93 16.13
N ALA A 453 -12.70 19.66 15.20
CA ALA A 453 -11.89 20.83 15.53
C ALA A 453 -12.73 21.91 16.23
N ALA A 454 -12.16 22.52 17.28
CA ALA A 454 -12.86 23.51 18.12
C ALA A 454 -13.46 24.67 17.33
N HIS A 455 -12.87 25.03 16.18
CA HIS A 455 -13.33 26.10 15.32
C HIS A 455 -14.58 25.78 14.51
N ARG A 456 -15.08 24.53 14.49
CA ARG A 456 -16.28 24.10 13.76
C ARG A 456 -17.44 23.68 14.67
N ARG A 457 -17.32 23.96 15.96
CA ARG A 457 -18.34 23.62 16.97
C ARG A 457 -19.70 24.21 16.61
N ASP A 458 -19.75 25.49 16.22
CA ASP A 458 -21.01 26.17 15.89
C ASP A 458 -21.70 25.54 14.68
N LEU A 459 -20.95 25.13 13.65
CA LEU A 459 -21.51 24.41 12.50
C LEU A 459 -22.12 23.07 12.92
N VAL A 460 -21.40 22.33 13.76
CA VAL A 460 -21.84 21.04 14.29
C VAL A 460 -23.04 21.17 15.21
N GLU A 461 -23.06 22.18 16.08
CA GLU A 461 -24.20 22.51 16.94
C GLU A 461 -25.41 22.91 16.11
N GLY A 462 -25.21 23.70 15.05
CA GLY A 462 -26.24 24.05 14.08
C GLY A 462 -26.81 22.83 13.36
N ILE A 463 -25.96 21.92 12.86
CA ILE A 463 -26.38 20.66 12.23
C ILE A 463 -27.22 19.83 13.20
N ASN A 464 -26.77 19.68 14.45
CA ASN A 464 -27.48 18.90 15.46
C ASN A 464 -28.77 19.57 15.95
N GLY A 465 -28.81 20.90 15.95
CA GLY A 465 -29.91 21.72 16.45
C GLY A 465 -31.04 21.90 15.43
N PHE A 466 -30.70 22.17 14.17
CA PHE A 466 -31.68 22.61 13.18
C PHE A 466 -32.11 21.53 12.18
N LEU A 467 -31.28 20.52 11.91
CA LEU A 467 -31.65 19.45 10.98
C LEU A 467 -32.49 18.36 11.67
N ASN A 468 -33.43 17.80 10.92
CA ASN A 468 -34.48 16.90 11.39
C ASN A 468 -35.25 17.47 12.59
N PHE A 469 -35.49 18.79 12.60
CA PHE A 469 -36.10 19.48 13.74
C PHE A 469 -37.45 18.85 14.11
N GLN A 470 -38.29 18.58 13.11
CA GLN A 470 -39.61 17.97 13.32
C GLN A 470 -39.54 16.53 13.83
N GLU A 471 -38.61 15.74 13.33
CA GLU A 471 -38.40 14.36 13.79
C GLU A 471 -37.92 14.34 15.24
N ARG A 472 -37.00 15.24 15.60
CA ARG A 472 -36.40 15.32 16.94
C ARG A 472 -37.33 15.91 17.99
N THR A 473 -38.10 16.94 17.65
CA THR A 473 -38.92 17.71 18.61
C THR A 473 -40.41 17.39 18.54
N GLY A 474 -40.87 16.74 17.48
CA GLY A 474 -42.29 16.53 17.18
C GLY A 474 -43.02 17.80 16.70
N GLN A 475 -42.34 18.94 16.57
CA GLN A 475 -42.91 20.22 16.15
C GLN A 475 -42.27 20.71 14.84
N PRO A 476 -43.03 21.34 13.93
CA PRO A 476 -42.43 21.99 12.77
C PRO A 476 -41.50 23.12 13.22
N ILE A 477 -40.42 23.34 12.48
CA ILE A 477 -39.55 24.50 12.71
C ILE A 477 -40.34 25.79 12.43
N ASP A 478 -40.21 26.79 13.29
CA ASP A 478 -40.81 28.11 13.06
C ASP A 478 -39.93 28.95 12.11
N ASN A 479 -40.47 30.07 11.63
CA ASN A 479 -39.79 30.92 10.67
C ASN A 479 -38.54 31.62 11.24
N GLU A 480 -38.52 31.98 12.52
CA GLU A 480 -37.37 32.65 13.14
C GLU A 480 -36.20 31.68 13.28
N THR A 481 -36.47 30.50 13.82
CA THR A 481 -35.50 29.39 13.95
C THR A 481 -35.00 28.93 12.58
N PHE A 482 -35.88 28.89 11.57
CA PHE A 482 -35.48 28.57 10.19
C PHE A 482 -34.51 29.61 9.62
N LEU A 483 -34.79 30.91 9.78
CA LEU A 483 -33.91 31.98 9.28
C LEU A 483 -32.55 32.00 9.99
N GLU A 484 -32.51 31.68 11.28
CA GLU A 484 -31.25 31.50 12.01
C GLU A 484 -30.41 30.35 11.43
N ALA A 485 -31.04 29.20 11.23
CA ALA A 485 -30.40 28.01 10.66
C ALA A 485 -29.92 28.23 9.22
N GLU A 486 -30.77 28.83 8.38
CA GLU A 486 -30.49 29.18 7.00
C GLU A 486 -29.27 30.09 6.91
N ASN A 487 -29.24 31.12 7.76
CA ASN A 487 -28.14 32.07 7.76
C ASN A 487 -26.83 31.45 8.27
N LEU A 488 -26.90 30.62 9.31
CA LEU A 488 -25.75 29.88 9.82
C LEU A 488 -25.12 29.01 8.71
N PHE A 489 -25.91 28.15 8.07
CA PHE A 489 -25.39 27.25 7.04
C PHE A 489 -24.89 28.00 5.80
N PHE A 490 -25.58 29.07 5.38
CA PHE A 490 -25.11 29.91 4.29
C PHE A 490 -23.79 30.60 4.62
N THR A 491 -23.67 31.26 5.78
CA THR A 491 -22.44 31.95 6.19
C THR A 491 -21.28 30.98 6.30
N TRP A 492 -21.51 29.76 6.80
CA TRP A 492 -20.50 28.72 6.81
C TRP A 492 -20.03 28.32 5.42
N GLY A 493 -20.95 28.07 4.49
CA GLY A 493 -20.60 27.67 3.12
C GLY A 493 -20.00 28.80 2.29
N ASN A 494 -20.46 30.04 2.48
CA ASN A 494 -20.08 31.19 1.68
C ASN A 494 -18.83 31.92 2.18
N ASP A 495 -18.74 32.15 3.49
CA ASP A 495 -17.73 33.00 4.10
C ASP A 495 -16.70 32.17 4.88
N HIS A 496 -17.13 31.38 5.88
CA HIS A 496 -16.18 30.67 6.74
C HIS A 496 -15.39 29.61 5.99
N ALA A 497 -16.01 28.87 5.07
CA ALA A 497 -15.30 27.91 4.24
C ALA A 497 -14.17 28.57 3.45
N ARG A 498 -14.18 29.88 3.19
CA ARG A 498 -13.10 30.60 2.49
C ARG A 498 -12.10 31.26 3.43
N ASP A 499 -12.39 31.41 4.72
CA ASP A 499 -11.56 32.23 5.60
C ASP A 499 -10.19 31.58 5.90
N PRO A 500 -9.20 32.34 6.43
CA PRO A 500 -7.88 31.80 6.73
C PRO A 500 -7.85 30.72 7.81
N LEU A 501 -8.88 30.64 8.65
CA LEU A 501 -8.99 29.67 9.73
C LEU A 501 -9.38 28.29 9.18
N GLN A 502 -10.30 28.26 8.22
CA GLN A 502 -10.81 27.02 7.64
C GLN A 502 -10.06 26.60 6.37
N ALA A 503 -9.72 27.54 5.49
CA ALA A 503 -9.07 27.26 4.20
C ALA A 503 -7.55 27.48 4.21
N GLY A 504 -6.98 27.73 5.39
CA GLY A 504 -5.55 27.95 5.62
C GLY A 504 -5.08 29.39 5.35
N PRO A 505 -3.94 29.79 5.94
CA PRO A 505 -3.33 31.10 5.70
C PRO A 505 -2.75 31.19 4.28
N GLU A 506 -2.74 32.41 3.72
CA GLU A 506 -2.19 32.68 2.38
C GLU A 506 -0.66 32.82 2.38
N GLU A 507 -0.10 33.49 3.39
CA GLU A 507 1.32 33.74 3.50
C GLU A 507 2.02 32.55 4.15
N ARG A 508 2.44 31.59 3.31
CA ARG A 508 3.14 30.38 3.73
C ARG A 508 4.40 30.19 2.89
N PRO A 509 5.51 29.74 3.49
CA PRO A 509 6.74 29.52 2.73
C PRO A 509 6.63 28.28 1.83
N PHE A 510 7.13 28.42 0.60
CA PHE A 510 7.15 27.35 -0.40
C PHE A 510 8.57 26.82 -0.63
N THR A 511 9.49 26.90 0.33
CA THR A 511 10.86 26.36 0.15
C THR A 511 10.90 24.85 0.42
N ASP A 512 11.94 24.16 -0.06
CA ASP A 512 12.13 22.73 0.23
C ASP A 512 12.22 22.40 1.72
N ASP A 513 12.83 23.30 2.50
CA ASP A 513 13.04 23.08 3.94
C ASP A 513 11.72 23.19 4.72
N ASP A 514 10.73 23.90 4.17
CA ASP A 514 9.47 24.19 4.85
C ASP A 514 8.33 23.23 4.46
N LEU A 515 8.43 22.55 3.30
CA LEU A 515 7.35 21.71 2.76
C LEU A 515 6.80 20.71 3.77
N LEU A 516 7.69 19.98 4.46
CA LEU A 516 7.27 18.97 5.44
C LEU A 516 6.47 19.62 6.57
N THR A 517 7.01 20.68 7.17
CA THR A 517 6.37 21.39 8.28
C THR A 517 5.03 21.98 7.85
N GLU A 518 4.97 22.61 6.68
CA GLU A 518 3.76 23.25 6.18
C GLU A 518 2.68 22.22 5.83
N LEU A 519 3.02 21.15 5.11
CA LEU A 519 2.04 20.15 4.66
C LEU A 519 1.52 19.26 5.78
N THR A 520 2.26 19.10 6.88
CA THR A 520 1.84 18.33 8.07
C THR A 520 1.10 19.17 9.11
N ARG A 521 1.23 20.50 9.06
CA ARG A 521 0.58 21.41 10.02
C ARG A 521 -0.95 21.38 9.95
N PHE A 522 -1.52 21.10 8.77
CA PHE A 522 -2.97 21.11 8.54
C PHE A 522 -3.41 19.93 7.68
N SER A 523 -4.71 19.60 7.73
CA SER A 523 -5.31 18.60 6.86
C SER A 523 -5.22 18.99 5.37
N THR A 524 -5.34 18.02 4.48
CA THR A 524 -5.30 18.26 3.02
C THR A 524 -6.35 19.30 2.59
N ALA A 525 -7.55 19.26 3.16
CA ALA A 525 -8.62 20.22 2.84
C ALA A 525 -8.30 21.65 3.33
N THR A 526 -7.60 21.79 4.46
CA THR A 526 -7.12 23.08 4.96
C THR A 526 -5.91 23.58 4.15
N ASN A 527 -5.10 22.67 3.61
CA ASN A 527 -3.97 23.00 2.72
C ASN A 527 -4.41 23.41 1.31
N ILE A 528 -5.71 23.46 0.99
CA ILE A 528 -6.21 23.72 -0.37
C ILE A 528 -5.61 24.98 -1.01
N ASN A 529 -5.45 26.07 -0.25
CA ASN A 529 -4.87 27.31 -0.76
C ASN A 529 -3.35 27.28 -0.85
N TYR A 530 -2.67 26.42 -0.09
CA TYR A 530 -1.25 26.14 -0.27
C TYR A 530 -1.04 25.33 -1.57
N LEU A 531 -1.81 24.27 -1.77
CA LEU A 531 -1.77 23.45 -2.98
C LEU A 531 -2.15 24.24 -4.24
N ARG A 532 -3.08 25.20 -4.11
CA ARG A 532 -3.47 26.13 -5.19
C ARG A 532 -2.29 26.91 -5.76
N LEU A 533 -1.41 27.40 -4.89
CA LEU A 533 -0.29 28.28 -5.25
C LEU A 533 1.01 27.51 -5.51
N ALA A 534 1.16 26.30 -4.96
CA ALA A 534 2.39 25.51 -5.07
C ALA A 534 2.92 25.34 -6.51
N PRO A 535 2.08 25.10 -7.55
CA PRO A 535 2.56 25.03 -8.93
C PRO A 535 3.26 26.31 -9.40
N ALA A 536 2.72 27.49 -9.03
CA ALA A 536 3.29 28.77 -9.42
C ALA A 536 4.54 29.11 -8.60
N GLU A 537 4.44 29.05 -7.28
CA GLU A 537 5.49 29.47 -6.36
C GLU A 537 6.74 28.59 -6.42
N ARG A 538 6.57 27.29 -6.72
CA ARG A 538 7.69 26.33 -6.74
C ARG A 538 8.21 26.00 -8.13
N PHE A 539 7.31 25.94 -9.11
CA PHE A 539 7.61 25.35 -10.40
C PHE A 539 7.46 26.33 -11.56
N GLY A 540 7.01 27.56 -11.31
CA GLY A 540 6.75 28.55 -12.36
C GLY A 540 5.60 28.14 -13.30
N LEU A 541 4.74 27.21 -12.88
CA LEU A 541 3.54 26.79 -13.60
C LEU A 541 2.37 27.74 -13.29
N ALA A 542 1.26 27.59 -14.01
CA ALA A 542 0.04 28.33 -13.66
C ALA A 542 -0.50 27.85 -12.29
N PRO A 543 -0.99 28.75 -11.41
CA PRO A 543 -1.65 28.33 -10.19
C PRO A 543 -2.98 27.63 -10.52
N LEU A 544 -3.45 26.75 -9.63
CA LEU A 544 -4.73 26.05 -9.82
C LEU A 544 -5.90 27.04 -9.87
N ALA A 545 -5.84 28.14 -9.11
CA ALA A 545 -6.77 29.24 -9.18
C ALA A 545 -6.11 30.55 -8.76
N SER A 546 -6.53 31.67 -9.36
CA SER A 546 -6.04 33.02 -9.02
C SER A 546 -6.61 33.53 -7.70
N GLY A 547 -7.89 33.24 -7.42
CA GLY A 547 -8.56 33.57 -6.17
C GLY A 547 -8.44 32.46 -5.12
N ARG A 548 -8.65 32.84 -3.86
CA ARG A 548 -8.74 31.95 -2.71
C ARG A 548 -9.86 30.92 -2.91
N LEU A 549 -9.54 29.66 -2.64
CA LEU A 549 -10.48 28.55 -2.70
C LEU A 549 -11.09 28.30 -1.32
N ALA A 550 -12.33 27.83 -1.30
CA ALA A 550 -12.96 27.36 -0.08
C ALA A 550 -12.36 26.02 0.37
N ASN A 551 -12.39 25.73 1.66
CA ASN A 551 -12.17 24.40 2.20
C ASN A 551 -13.26 23.47 1.62
N PRO A 552 -12.88 22.42 0.87
CA PRO A 552 -13.83 21.59 0.16
C PRO A 552 -14.79 20.84 1.10
N LEU A 553 -14.32 20.43 2.28
CA LEU A 553 -15.14 19.67 3.21
C LEU A 553 -16.12 20.58 3.96
N ASP A 554 -15.67 21.76 4.39
CA ASP A 554 -16.55 22.71 5.09
C ASP A 554 -17.62 23.25 4.14
N TRP A 555 -17.27 23.49 2.88
CA TRP A 555 -18.24 23.86 1.85
C TRP A 555 -19.28 22.76 1.62
N ILE A 556 -18.86 21.49 1.43
CA ILE A 556 -19.79 20.37 1.22
C ILE A 556 -20.75 20.26 2.41
N VAL A 557 -20.21 20.23 3.64
CA VAL A 557 -21.02 20.03 4.86
C VAL A 557 -22.04 21.16 5.04
N ALA A 558 -21.61 22.41 4.88
CA ALA A 558 -22.50 23.56 5.02
C ALA A 558 -23.55 23.63 3.90
N ALA A 559 -23.15 23.36 2.64
CA ALA A 559 -24.06 23.31 1.50
C ALA A 559 -25.09 22.19 1.63
N GLU A 560 -24.69 21.01 2.10
CA GLU A 560 -25.60 19.88 2.34
C GLU A 560 -26.56 20.16 3.50
N ALA A 561 -26.10 20.81 4.57
CA ALA A 561 -26.95 21.26 5.67
C ALA A 561 -27.98 22.29 5.19
N TYR A 562 -27.55 23.27 4.40
CA TYR A 562 -28.42 24.29 3.81
C TYR A 562 -29.50 23.66 2.91
N ALA A 563 -29.09 22.75 2.02
CA ALA A 563 -30.01 22.06 1.13
C ALA A 563 -31.00 21.18 1.89
N GLN A 564 -30.53 20.48 2.92
CA GLN A 564 -31.40 19.66 3.76
C GLN A 564 -32.44 20.50 4.52
N LEU A 565 -32.03 21.59 5.16
CA LEU A 565 -32.94 22.50 5.86
C LEU A 565 -34.05 23.00 4.93
N SER A 566 -33.67 23.38 3.70
CA SER A 566 -34.61 23.87 2.68
C SER A 566 -35.60 22.79 2.23
N GLU A 567 -35.14 21.53 2.11
CA GLU A 567 -35.99 20.37 1.77
C GLU A 567 -36.93 19.95 2.90
N GLU A 568 -36.49 20.08 4.17
CA GLU A 568 -37.31 19.76 5.34
C GLU A 568 -38.44 20.79 5.54
N SER A 569 -38.23 22.05 5.12
CA SER A 569 -39.20 23.14 5.27
C SER A 569 -39.44 23.94 3.98
N PRO A 570 -40.00 23.33 2.92
CA PRO A 570 -40.10 23.98 1.60
C PRO A 570 -40.90 25.29 1.60
N ALA A 571 -41.93 25.40 2.46
CA ALA A 571 -42.75 26.61 2.55
C ALA A 571 -41.98 27.81 3.14
N LEU A 572 -41.03 27.55 4.03
CA LEU A 572 -40.16 28.57 4.65
C LEU A 572 -38.94 28.88 3.77
N ALA A 573 -38.50 27.91 2.95
CA ALA A 573 -37.42 28.10 1.98
C ALA A 573 -37.86 28.90 0.74
N ALA A 574 -39.11 28.75 0.29
CA ALA A 574 -39.64 29.42 -0.91
C ALA A 574 -39.44 30.95 -0.99
N PRO A 575 -39.54 31.74 0.11
CA PRO A 575 -39.25 33.18 0.08
C PRO A 575 -37.76 33.56 0.18
N ILE A 576 -36.85 32.60 0.42
CA ILE A 576 -35.41 32.87 0.51
C ILE A 576 -34.86 33.22 -0.88
N SER A 577 -33.89 34.12 -0.93
CA SER A 577 -33.32 34.59 -2.20
C SER A 577 -32.54 33.50 -2.93
N ASP A 578 -32.91 33.24 -4.19
CA ASP A 578 -32.21 32.32 -5.11
C ASP A 578 -30.72 32.65 -5.25
N ASN A 579 -30.33 33.91 -5.06
CA ASN A 579 -28.92 34.35 -5.11
C ASN A 579 -28.05 33.65 -4.06
N ARG A 580 -28.63 33.21 -2.92
CA ARG A 580 -27.88 32.51 -1.87
C ARG A 580 -27.52 31.10 -2.31
N VAL A 581 -28.47 30.39 -2.90
CA VAL A 581 -28.23 29.08 -3.51
C VAL A 581 -27.24 29.21 -4.67
N ALA A 582 -27.42 30.20 -5.54
CA ALA A 582 -26.50 30.47 -6.66
C ALA A 582 -25.07 30.74 -6.18
N ALA A 583 -24.89 31.54 -5.12
CA ALA A 583 -23.58 31.79 -4.53
C ALA A 583 -22.90 30.50 -4.06
N LEU A 584 -23.61 29.62 -3.34
CA LEU A 584 -23.06 28.33 -2.90
C LEU A 584 -22.67 27.43 -4.10
N ILE A 585 -23.49 27.40 -5.15
CA ILE A 585 -23.21 26.67 -6.39
C ILE A 585 -21.92 27.18 -7.07
N GLU A 586 -21.75 28.51 -7.16
CA GLU A 586 -20.56 29.12 -7.75
C GLU A 586 -19.27 28.71 -7.03
N ILE A 587 -19.31 28.59 -5.68
CA ILE A 587 -18.13 28.16 -4.90
C ILE A 587 -17.74 26.73 -5.25
N GLY A 588 -18.70 25.80 -5.22
CA GLY A 588 -18.44 24.39 -5.52
C GLY A 588 -17.99 24.18 -6.97
N ALA A 589 -18.57 24.91 -7.92
CA ALA A 589 -18.14 24.88 -9.31
C ALA A 589 -16.72 25.43 -9.48
N ALA A 590 -16.35 26.49 -8.77
CA ALA A 590 -15.00 27.03 -8.76
C ALA A 590 -13.99 26.04 -8.14
N LEU A 591 -14.36 25.33 -7.08
CA LEU A 591 -13.55 24.26 -6.48
C LEU A 591 -13.30 23.12 -7.44
N GLY A 592 -14.36 22.57 -8.05
CA GLY A 592 -14.25 21.49 -9.03
C GLY A 592 -13.38 21.91 -10.22
N THR A 593 -13.56 23.14 -10.72
CA THR A 593 -12.76 23.67 -11.83
C THR A 593 -11.29 23.83 -11.44
N ALA A 594 -10.99 24.41 -10.28
CA ALA A 594 -9.62 24.62 -9.83
C ALA A 594 -8.88 23.30 -9.60
N LEU A 595 -9.50 22.34 -8.92
CA LEU A 595 -8.89 21.05 -8.63
C LEU A 595 -8.74 20.19 -9.88
N SER A 596 -9.63 20.33 -10.88
CA SER A 596 -9.48 19.64 -12.16
C SER A 596 -8.17 19.97 -12.90
N ARG A 597 -7.60 21.15 -12.66
CA ARG A 597 -6.30 21.57 -13.23
C ARG A 597 -5.10 20.83 -12.65
N ILE A 598 -5.28 20.06 -11.57
CA ILE A 598 -4.24 19.14 -11.08
C ILE A 598 -3.97 18.05 -12.13
N ALA A 599 -4.96 17.67 -12.94
CA ALA A 599 -4.82 16.72 -14.05
C ALA A 599 -4.05 17.31 -15.24
N ASP A 600 -2.90 17.93 -14.97
CA ASP A 600 -1.96 18.49 -15.93
C ASP A 600 -0.72 17.59 -16.03
N PRO A 601 -0.44 16.97 -17.18
CA PRO A 601 0.77 16.17 -17.39
C PRO A 601 2.07 16.93 -17.03
N GLN A 602 2.14 18.23 -17.30
CA GLN A 602 3.32 19.04 -17.00
C GLN A 602 3.55 19.16 -15.48
N LEU A 603 2.48 19.24 -14.70
CA LEU A 603 2.56 19.24 -13.24
C LEU A 603 3.15 17.91 -12.74
N PHE A 604 2.70 16.76 -13.28
CA PHE A 604 3.23 15.46 -12.87
C PHE A 604 4.66 15.21 -13.32
N ASP A 605 5.04 15.63 -14.52
CA ASP A 605 6.43 15.63 -14.96
C ASP A 605 7.31 16.39 -13.95
N THR A 606 6.86 17.57 -13.55
CA THR A 606 7.61 18.43 -12.64
C THR A 606 7.69 17.87 -11.21
N LEU A 607 6.59 17.32 -10.69
CA LEU A 607 6.58 16.65 -9.38
C LEU A 607 7.49 15.43 -9.35
N HIS A 608 7.45 14.62 -10.42
CA HIS A 608 8.32 13.47 -10.58
C HIS A 608 9.80 13.86 -10.58
N ASP A 609 10.18 14.87 -11.38
CA ASP A 609 11.55 15.35 -11.42
C ASP A 609 12.00 16.02 -10.12
N HIS A 610 11.09 16.72 -9.45
CA HIS A 610 11.35 17.31 -8.15
C HIS A 610 11.67 16.24 -7.11
N TYR A 611 10.81 15.21 -6.97
CA TYR A 611 11.04 14.08 -6.06
C TYR A 611 12.36 13.36 -6.37
N ARG A 612 12.62 13.04 -7.65
CA ARG A 612 13.87 12.41 -8.09
C ARG A 612 15.10 13.22 -7.69
N THR A 613 15.05 14.54 -7.87
CA THR A 613 16.15 15.43 -7.50
C THR A 613 16.40 15.43 -6.00
N ARG A 614 15.35 15.48 -5.16
CA ARG A 614 15.48 15.41 -3.69
C ARG A 614 16.02 14.07 -3.23
N TYR A 615 15.63 12.97 -3.88
CA TYR A 615 16.20 11.65 -3.59
C TYR A 615 17.70 11.61 -3.92
N ASP A 616 18.11 12.15 -5.07
CA ASP A 616 19.52 12.20 -5.46
C ASP A 616 20.36 13.12 -4.54
N ASP A 617 19.78 14.20 -3.99
CA ASP A 617 20.43 15.02 -2.96
C ASP A 617 20.68 14.22 -1.67
N LEU A 618 19.66 13.51 -1.17
CA LEU A 618 19.80 12.65 0.02
C LEU A 618 20.85 11.56 -0.22
N ARG A 619 20.80 10.91 -1.38
CA ARG A 619 21.75 9.87 -1.77
C ARG A 619 23.19 10.39 -1.80
N ARG A 620 23.42 11.60 -2.32
CA ARG A 620 24.74 12.26 -2.28
C ARG A 620 25.20 12.48 -0.85
N ALA A 621 24.35 13.00 0.03
CA ALA A 621 24.70 13.22 1.44
C ALA A 621 25.04 11.92 2.18
N ILE A 622 24.35 10.81 1.89
CA ILE A 622 24.68 9.49 2.44
C ILE A 622 26.01 8.97 1.88
N SER A 623 26.27 9.15 0.58
CA SER A 623 27.55 8.78 -0.03
C SER A 623 28.73 9.56 0.57
N ASP A 624 28.54 10.85 0.84
CA ASP A 624 29.53 11.69 1.51
C ASP A 624 29.77 11.21 2.95
N ALA A 625 28.72 10.79 3.64
CA ALA A 625 28.83 10.20 4.97
C ALA A 625 29.56 8.86 4.97
N GLU A 626 29.36 8.00 3.96
CA GLU A 626 30.14 6.77 3.80
C GLU A 626 31.62 7.09 3.59
N ALA A 627 31.94 8.06 2.73
CA ALA A 627 33.31 8.50 2.51
C ALA A 627 33.95 9.01 3.81
N GLN A 628 33.24 9.84 4.57
CA GLN A 628 33.68 10.35 5.88
C GLN A 628 33.84 9.22 6.90
N PHE A 629 32.94 8.24 6.92
CA PHE A 629 33.02 7.06 7.79
C PHE A 629 34.29 6.25 7.52
N ARG A 630 34.64 6.04 6.25
CA ARG A 630 35.83 5.26 5.86
C ARG A 630 37.14 5.94 6.25
N ILE A 631 37.21 7.27 6.19
CA ILE A 631 38.44 8.01 6.50
C ILE A 631 38.57 8.42 7.98
N ALA A 632 37.49 8.27 8.77
CA ALA A 632 37.52 8.68 10.18
C ALA A 632 38.57 7.86 10.96
N PRO A 633 39.58 8.52 11.58
CA PRO A 633 40.69 7.81 12.23
C PRO A 633 40.24 6.82 13.30
N ARG A 634 39.16 7.11 14.01
CA ARG A 634 38.60 6.24 15.06
C ARG A 634 38.05 4.89 14.55
N HIS A 635 37.74 4.78 13.25
CA HIS A 635 37.16 3.57 12.65
C HIS A 635 38.23 2.62 12.10
N GLN A 636 39.44 3.15 11.81
CA GLN A 636 40.60 2.39 11.32
C GLN A 636 40.33 1.63 10.00
N LEU A 637 39.50 2.21 9.13
CA LEU A 637 39.16 1.67 7.81
C LEU A 637 40.08 2.21 6.69
N HIS A 638 41.31 2.62 7.02
CA HIS A 638 42.27 3.22 6.08
C HIS A 638 42.40 2.40 4.79
N ASN A 639 41.84 2.89 3.69
CA ASN A 639 41.73 2.23 2.37
C ASN A 639 41.14 0.81 2.39
N ILE A 640 40.41 0.48 3.45
CA ILE A 640 39.53 -0.67 3.52
C ILE A 640 38.18 -0.23 2.96
N THR A 641 37.71 -0.97 1.97
CA THR A 641 36.35 -0.90 1.44
C THR A 641 35.42 -1.53 2.47
N LEU A 642 34.49 -0.72 2.99
CA LEU A 642 33.54 -1.13 4.02
C LEU A 642 32.71 -2.35 3.59
N PHE A 643 32.28 -2.37 2.32
CA PHE A 643 31.53 -3.46 1.68
C PHE A 643 32.42 -4.45 0.91
N GLY A 644 33.74 -4.42 1.15
CA GLY A 644 34.68 -5.37 0.56
C GLY A 644 34.78 -6.68 1.35
N GLY A 645 35.33 -7.72 0.73
CA GLY A 645 35.66 -8.97 1.42
C GLY A 645 36.95 -8.87 2.24
N ALA A 646 37.27 -9.91 3.01
CA ALA A 646 38.53 -10.00 3.78
C ALA A 646 39.80 -10.15 2.90
N GLU A 647 39.63 -10.32 1.58
CA GLU A 647 40.72 -10.50 0.60
C GLU A 647 40.87 -9.27 -0.32
N GLN A 648 40.17 -8.18 0.01
CA GLN A 648 40.28 -6.91 -0.69
C GLN A 648 41.73 -6.40 -0.74
N GLY A 649 42.00 -5.48 -1.67
CA GLY A 649 43.33 -4.88 -1.84
C GLY A 649 43.92 -4.42 -0.50
N PRO A 650 45.25 -4.56 -0.31
CA PRO A 650 45.87 -4.12 0.93
C PRO A 650 45.63 -2.62 1.14
N PRO A 651 45.52 -2.15 2.38
CA PRO A 651 45.49 -0.72 2.67
C PRO A 651 46.75 -0.05 2.08
N ASP A 652 46.60 1.06 1.34
CA ASP A 652 47.74 1.76 0.73
C ASP A 652 48.71 2.31 1.79
N GLU A 653 48.24 2.54 3.01
CA GLU A 653 49.05 2.88 4.18
C GLU A 653 49.07 1.70 5.17
N HIS A 654 50.15 0.93 5.18
CA HIS A 654 50.45 -0.08 6.20
C HIS A 654 51.95 -0.05 6.51
N PHE A 655 52.34 -0.54 7.69
CA PHE A 655 53.74 -0.76 8.08
C PHE A 655 54.59 -1.52 7.02
N PHE A 656 53.97 -2.30 6.13
CA PHE A 656 54.65 -3.06 5.08
C PHE A 656 54.64 -2.38 3.70
N ASN A 657 54.00 -1.21 3.55
CA ASN A 657 53.74 -0.55 2.27
C ASN A 657 53.65 0.99 2.33
N SER A 658 54.22 1.67 3.34
CA SER A 658 54.09 3.14 3.47
C SER A 658 55.20 3.91 2.75
N ASP A 659 54.83 4.84 1.85
CA ASP A 659 55.72 5.87 1.27
C ASP A 659 56.09 7.00 2.25
N ARG A 660 55.48 7.03 3.44
CA ARG A 660 55.79 8.02 4.48
C ARG A 660 57.06 7.63 5.23
N GLU A 661 57.82 8.64 5.63
CA GLU A 661 59.07 8.59 6.42
C GLU A 661 58.99 7.86 7.78
N THR A 662 57.95 7.09 8.06
CA THR A 662 57.82 6.20 9.22
C THR A 662 58.61 4.92 9.01
N TRP A 663 59.93 5.03 9.14
CA TRP A 663 60.82 3.89 9.32
C TRP A 663 60.38 3.10 10.55
N VAL A 664 59.88 1.88 10.37
CA VAL A 664 59.62 0.99 11.50
C VAL A 664 60.71 -0.07 11.51
N GLU A 665 61.27 -0.27 12.70
CA GLU A 665 62.49 -0.99 12.88
C GLU A 665 62.23 -2.49 13.20
N LEU A 666 62.79 -3.39 12.40
CA LEU A 666 62.75 -4.85 12.58
C LEU A 666 63.81 -5.31 13.58
N GLY A 667 63.40 -6.09 14.58
CA GLY A 667 64.28 -6.73 15.55
C GLY A 667 64.68 -8.17 15.17
N ARG A 668 65.61 -8.77 15.92
CA ARG A 668 65.84 -10.22 15.85
C ARG A 668 64.65 -10.98 16.43
N CYS A 669 64.26 -12.11 15.82
CA CYS A 669 63.16 -12.93 16.35
C CYS A 669 63.40 -13.45 17.77
N GLY A 670 64.66 -13.58 18.20
CA GLY A 670 65.03 -13.93 19.57
C GLY A 670 65.25 -12.75 20.53
N GLY A 671 64.91 -11.51 20.14
CA GLY A 671 65.01 -10.33 21.01
C GLY A 671 66.41 -9.71 21.19
N GLY A 672 67.46 -10.25 20.54
CA GLY A 672 68.83 -9.69 20.60
C GLY A 672 69.08 -8.53 19.61
N ARG A 673 70.16 -7.75 19.83
CA ARG A 673 70.63 -6.66 18.93
C ARG A 673 71.46 -7.18 17.77
N PHE A 674 71.35 -6.64 16.55
CA PHE A 674 72.08 -7.12 15.35
C PHE A 674 73.61 -7.04 15.46
N ASP A 675 74.15 -6.01 16.11
CA ASP A 675 75.54 -5.88 16.57
C ASP A 675 75.63 -4.84 17.72
N ASP A 676 76.84 -4.41 18.09
CA ASP A 676 77.09 -3.42 19.16
C ASP A 676 76.70 -1.98 18.77
N LYS A 677 76.40 -1.71 17.50
CA LYS A 677 76.15 -0.37 16.94
C LYS A 677 74.73 -0.20 16.39
N VAL A 678 74.00 -1.28 16.14
CA VAL A 678 72.69 -1.31 15.48
C VAL A 678 71.75 -2.26 16.22
N ALA A 679 70.73 -1.69 16.86
CA ALA A 679 69.73 -2.47 17.58
C ALA A 679 68.70 -3.13 16.64
N LYS A 680 68.37 -2.50 15.50
CA LYS A 680 67.27 -2.90 14.61
C LYS A 680 67.49 -2.48 13.15
N LEU A 681 66.72 -3.06 12.22
CA LEU A 681 66.85 -2.89 10.77
C LEU A 681 65.63 -2.21 10.12
N SER A 682 65.82 -1.43 9.06
CA SER A 682 64.69 -0.80 8.34
C SER A 682 63.86 -1.80 7.52
N THR A 683 62.55 -1.57 7.37
CA THR A 683 61.67 -2.31 6.45
C THR A 683 61.83 -1.99 4.96
N ALA A 684 62.68 -1.04 4.57
CA ALA A 684 62.85 -0.64 3.15
C ALA A 684 63.25 -1.80 2.22
N ALA A 685 63.91 -2.84 2.74
CA ALA A 685 64.30 -4.00 1.94
C ALA A 685 63.15 -5.00 1.67
N ILE A 686 62.00 -4.84 2.34
CA ILE A 686 60.85 -5.76 2.28
C ILE A 686 59.59 -5.13 1.68
N THR A 687 59.60 -3.86 1.29
CA THR A 687 58.47 -3.20 0.60
C THR A 687 58.18 -3.81 -0.77
N ASP A 688 59.19 -4.40 -1.42
CA ASP A 688 59.07 -5.07 -2.74
C ASP A 688 58.54 -6.52 -2.67
N LEU A 689 57.93 -6.93 -1.54
CA LEU A 689 57.42 -8.30 -1.36
C LEU A 689 55.97 -8.45 -1.82
N ASN A 690 55.60 -9.65 -2.27
CA ASN A 690 54.21 -9.97 -2.58
C ASN A 690 53.42 -10.19 -1.29
N LEU A 691 52.70 -9.14 -0.87
CA LEU A 691 51.86 -9.15 0.33
C LEU A 691 50.45 -9.72 0.11
N THR A 692 50.12 -10.19 -1.11
CA THR A 692 48.79 -10.76 -1.41
C THR A 692 48.35 -11.84 -0.42
N PRO A 693 49.21 -12.80 -0.01
CA PRO A 693 48.82 -13.82 0.97
C PRO A 693 48.47 -13.28 2.36
N LEU A 694 48.91 -12.05 2.68
CA LEU A 694 48.76 -11.40 3.98
C LEU A 694 47.56 -10.46 4.09
N ARG A 695 46.82 -10.21 2.99
CA ARG A 695 45.69 -9.24 2.97
C ARG A 695 44.73 -9.34 4.16
N PRO A 696 44.23 -10.54 4.56
CA PRO A 696 43.33 -10.64 5.71
C PRO A 696 43.99 -10.18 7.01
N TYR A 697 45.29 -10.45 7.19
CA TYR A 697 46.01 -10.03 8.39
C TYR A 697 46.31 -8.54 8.40
N LEU A 698 46.59 -7.93 7.25
CA LEU A 698 46.80 -6.47 7.13
C LEU A 698 45.52 -5.72 7.53
N ILE A 699 44.35 -6.22 7.08
CA ILE A 699 43.05 -5.66 7.46
C ILE A 699 42.80 -5.87 8.96
N ALA A 700 43.10 -7.06 9.49
CA ALA A 700 42.95 -7.37 10.90
C ALA A 700 43.82 -6.47 11.80
N ASP A 701 45.07 -6.19 11.40
CA ASP A 701 45.98 -5.29 12.12
C ASP A 701 45.40 -3.88 12.21
N ASN A 702 44.93 -3.31 11.08
CA ASN A 702 44.27 -2.01 11.06
C ASN A 702 43.05 -1.97 11.98
N LEU A 703 42.12 -2.92 11.82
CA LEU A 703 40.89 -2.97 12.60
C LEU A 703 41.11 -3.25 14.10
N SER A 704 42.28 -3.78 14.49
CA SER A 704 42.61 -4.06 15.91
C SER A 704 42.65 -2.82 16.80
N ASN A 705 42.76 -1.62 16.23
CA ASN A 705 42.70 -0.35 16.97
C ASN A 705 41.35 0.39 16.80
N SER A 706 40.35 -0.24 16.17
CA SER A 706 39.06 0.41 15.92
C SER A 706 38.29 0.65 17.22
N SER A 707 37.73 1.84 17.37
CA SER A 707 36.83 2.18 18.48
C SER A 707 35.39 1.71 18.26
N LEU A 708 35.07 1.14 17.09
CA LEU A 708 33.73 0.65 16.79
C LEU A 708 33.38 -0.56 17.68
N PRO A 709 32.15 -0.62 18.22
CA PRO A 709 31.72 -1.71 19.09
C PRO A 709 31.99 -3.10 18.48
N GLY A 710 32.77 -3.92 19.19
CA GLY A 710 33.06 -5.31 18.81
C GLY A 710 34.02 -5.50 17.63
N VAL A 711 34.41 -4.45 16.90
CA VAL A 711 35.27 -4.55 15.70
C VAL A 711 36.69 -5.01 16.07
N ALA A 712 37.34 -4.35 17.05
CA ALA A 712 38.69 -4.71 17.47
C ALA A 712 38.79 -6.06 18.21
N SER A 713 37.68 -6.54 18.79
CA SER A 713 37.67 -7.71 19.67
C SER A 713 38.14 -8.99 18.96
N GLY A 714 39.16 -9.66 19.51
CA GLY A 714 39.71 -10.91 18.95
C GLY A 714 40.66 -10.71 17.76
N LEU A 715 40.93 -9.47 17.33
CA LEU A 715 41.98 -9.16 16.36
C LEU A 715 43.32 -8.98 17.06
N ARG A 716 44.41 -9.17 16.31
CA ARG A 716 45.79 -9.05 16.82
C ARG A 716 46.61 -8.16 15.91
N LYS A 717 47.72 -7.64 16.43
CA LYS A 717 48.64 -6.83 15.63
C LYS A 717 49.58 -7.68 14.79
N LEU A 718 49.93 -7.17 13.62
CA LEU A 718 51.03 -7.70 12.84
C LEU A 718 52.37 -7.18 13.36
N SER A 719 53.36 -8.05 13.36
CA SER A 719 54.75 -7.69 13.64
C SER A 719 55.68 -8.46 12.71
N ALA A 720 56.91 -8.01 12.57
CA ALA A 720 57.93 -8.73 11.82
C ALA A 720 59.25 -8.78 12.57
N CYS A 721 59.97 -9.88 12.39
CA CYS A 721 61.29 -10.09 12.98
C CYS A 721 62.19 -10.86 12.02
N ILE A 722 63.50 -10.77 12.24
CA ILE A 722 64.50 -11.41 11.39
C ILE A 722 65.18 -12.54 12.16
N ALA A 723 65.30 -13.69 11.52
CA ALA A 723 66.11 -14.81 11.96
C ALA A 723 67.21 -15.07 10.93
N ALA A 724 68.43 -15.33 11.37
CA ALA A 724 69.55 -15.70 10.51
C ALA A 724 70.14 -17.00 11.05
N SER A 725 70.38 -17.97 10.16
CA SER A 725 70.90 -19.27 10.54
C SER A 725 71.86 -19.83 9.50
N TRP A 726 72.81 -20.63 9.97
CA TRP A 726 73.72 -21.38 9.10
C TRP A 726 73.10 -22.72 8.74
N ARG A 727 72.85 -22.92 7.45
CA ARG A 727 72.33 -24.17 6.90
C ARG A 727 73.49 -25.00 6.38
N LEU A 728 73.65 -26.23 6.87
CA LEU A 728 74.69 -27.13 6.39
C LEU A 728 74.41 -27.50 4.92
N ILE A 729 75.41 -27.33 4.05
CA ILE A 729 75.32 -27.65 2.61
C ILE A 729 76.30 -28.75 2.17
N SER A 730 77.45 -28.91 2.86
CA SER A 730 78.31 -30.07 2.66
C SER A 730 79.02 -30.48 3.96
N SER A 731 79.31 -31.78 4.08
CA SER A 731 80.10 -32.38 5.15
C SER A 731 81.10 -33.34 4.51
N GLU A 732 82.39 -33.02 4.62
CA GLU A 732 83.47 -33.73 3.93
C GLU A 732 84.54 -34.17 4.93
N GLU A 733 85.10 -35.36 4.73
CA GLU A 733 86.26 -35.84 5.48
C GLU A 733 87.53 -35.62 4.66
N PRO A 734 88.37 -34.62 4.99
CA PRO A 734 89.50 -34.24 4.15
C PRO A 734 90.71 -35.20 4.22
N GLY A 735 90.52 -36.45 4.67
CA GLY A 735 91.55 -37.50 4.66
C GLY A 735 92.64 -37.40 5.72
N LEU A 736 92.61 -36.39 6.60
CA LEU A 736 93.50 -36.24 7.76
C LEU A 736 92.67 -36.54 9.02
N GLY A 737 93.11 -37.52 9.83
CA GLY A 737 92.33 -38.13 10.90
C GLY A 737 91.58 -37.18 11.85
N ASN A 738 90.48 -37.69 12.42
CA ASN A 738 89.63 -37.11 13.45
C ASN A 738 88.93 -35.76 13.18
N ILE A 739 89.03 -35.14 11.99
CA ILE A 739 88.37 -33.85 11.67
C ILE A 739 87.37 -34.01 10.51
N VAL A 740 86.21 -33.34 10.61
CA VAL A 740 85.21 -33.18 9.55
C VAL A 740 85.14 -31.70 9.16
N ARG A 741 85.12 -31.44 7.85
CA ARG A 741 84.91 -30.10 7.29
C ARG A 741 83.43 -29.92 6.98
N LEU A 742 82.82 -28.95 7.63
CA LEU A 742 81.41 -28.58 7.45
C LEU A 742 81.33 -27.26 6.70
N THR A 743 80.64 -27.26 5.56
CA THR A 743 80.34 -26.04 4.81
C THR A 743 78.90 -25.64 5.07
N TYR A 744 78.70 -24.43 5.57
CA TYR A 744 77.41 -23.83 5.80
C TYR A 744 77.14 -22.69 4.83
N GLU A 745 75.88 -22.48 4.51
CA GLU A 745 75.36 -21.34 3.76
C GLU A 745 74.42 -20.53 4.65
N LEU A 746 74.55 -19.21 4.63
CA LEU A 746 73.69 -18.33 5.42
C LEU A 746 72.30 -18.24 4.77
N SER A 747 71.29 -18.65 5.52
CA SER A 747 69.88 -18.42 5.20
C SER A 747 69.29 -17.38 6.15
N MET A 748 68.60 -16.40 5.58
CA MET A 748 67.93 -15.35 6.33
C MET A 748 66.42 -15.52 6.19
N HIS A 749 65.69 -15.42 7.29
CA HIS A 749 64.24 -15.48 7.34
C HIS A 749 63.67 -14.17 7.89
N VAL A 750 62.69 -13.60 7.20
CA VAL A 750 61.80 -12.59 7.77
C VAL A 750 60.51 -13.32 8.15
N ASN A 751 60.24 -13.40 9.45
CA ASN A 751 59.00 -13.95 9.98
C ASN A 751 58.03 -12.81 10.22
N ILE A 752 56.84 -12.90 9.63
CA ILE A 752 55.72 -12.02 9.90
C ILE A 752 54.79 -12.76 10.85
N ASN A 753 54.50 -12.15 11.98
CA ASN A 753 53.72 -12.72 13.07
C ASN A 753 52.39 -12.00 13.22
N TYR A 754 51.33 -12.75 13.46
CA TYR A 754 50.02 -12.24 13.87
C TYR A 754 49.80 -12.54 15.35
N GLY A 755 49.99 -11.53 16.20
CA GLY A 755 50.28 -11.74 17.62
C GLY A 755 51.59 -12.51 17.79
N THR A 756 51.53 -13.70 18.40
CA THR A 756 52.69 -14.57 18.66
C THR A 756 52.94 -15.62 17.58
N GLU A 757 52.01 -15.80 16.63
CA GLU A 757 52.06 -16.88 15.65
C GLU A 757 52.73 -16.43 14.35
N VAL A 758 53.71 -17.19 13.84
CA VAL A 758 54.31 -16.94 12.53
C VAL A 758 53.29 -17.31 11.46
N VAL A 759 52.80 -16.32 10.69
CA VAL A 759 51.79 -16.54 9.64
C VAL A 759 52.39 -16.58 8.26
N TYR A 760 53.53 -15.92 8.06
CA TYR A 760 54.20 -15.84 6.78
C TYR A 760 55.71 -15.78 6.97
N ARG A 761 56.43 -16.52 6.13
CA ARG A 761 57.89 -16.55 6.14
C ARG A 761 58.43 -16.22 4.77
N TYR A 762 59.30 -15.23 4.75
CA TYR A 762 60.15 -14.91 3.62
C TYR A 762 61.55 -15.46 3.91
N THR A 763 62.13 -16.22 2.99
CA THR A 763 63.46 -16.80 3.09
C THR A 763 64.33 -16.30 1.95
N ALA A 764 65.51 -15.76 2.29
CA ALA A 764 66.55 -15.36 1.37
C ALA A 764 67.78 -16.24 1.60
N ASP A 765 68.11 -17.05 0.60
CA ASP A 765 69.31 -17.89 0.63
C ASP A 765 70.47 -17.06 0.06
N THR A 766 71.41 -16.69 0.92
CA THR A 766 72.57 -15.90 0.49
C THR A 766 73.63 -16.82 -0.11
N ARG A 767 74.61 -16.24 -0.81
CA ARG A 767 75.82 -16.98 -1.25
C ARG A 767 76.93 -16.96 -0.20
N GLU A 768 76.66 -16.42 0.99
CA GLU A 768 77.67 -16.30 2.04
C GLU A 768 77.89 -17.66 2.70
N ARG A 769 79.15 -18.09 2.72
CA ARG A 769 79.56 -19.39 3.23
C ARG A 769 80.41 -19.24 4.47
N PHE A 770 80.24 -20.19 5.37
CA PHE A 770 81.05 -20.36 6.56
C PHE A 770 81.54 -21.81 6.60
N ILE A 771 82.85 -22.00 6.77
CA ILE A 771 83.46 -23.33 6.84
C ILE A 771 83.98 -23.54 8.25
N ALA A 772 83.57 -24.64 8.88
CA ALA A 772 84.05 -25.06 10.19
C ALA A 772 84.80 -26.39 10.08
N SER A 773 85.93 -26.48 10.77
CA SER A 773 86.66 -27.74 10.95
C SER A 773 86.45 -28.23 12.38
N VAL A 774 85.71 -29.34 12.54
CA VAL A 774 85.29 -29.88 13.83
C VAL A 774 85.76 -31.32 14.03
N PRO A 775 86.13 -31.75 15.25
CA PRO A 775 86.46 -33.13 15.53
C PRO A 775 85.24 -34.01 15.32
N LYS A 776 85.46 -35.24 14.86
CA LYS A 776 84.40 -36.25 14.72
C LYS A 776 83.60 -36.45 16.03
N SER A 777 84.28 -36.33 17.18
CA SER A 777 83.66 -36.45 18.51
C SER A 777 82.69 -35.32 18.86
N GLU A 778 82.78 -34.16 18.21
CA GLU A 778 81.94 -32.98 18.48
C GLU A 778 80.87 -32.75 17.41
N LEU A 779 80.81 -33.60 16.37
CA LEU A 779 79.94 -33.41 15.21
C LEU A 779 78.46 -33.28 15.57
N GLY A 780 77.98 -34.09 16.53
CA GLY A 780 76.58 -34.09 16.98
C GLY A 780 76.20 -32.94 17.92
N SER A 781 77.18 -32.24 18.50
CA SER A 781 76.97 -31.15 19.47
C SER A 781 77.47 -29.79 18.96
N PHE A 782 77.99 -29.71 17.74
CA PHE A 782 78.51 -28.47 17.18
C PHE A 782 77.38 -27.51 16.83
N ASP A 783 77.34 -26.35 17.49
CA ASP A 783 76.49 -25.23 17.09
C ASP A 783 77.27 -24.28 16.17
N PRO A 784 76.88 -24.17 14.87
CA PRO A 784 77.53 -23.25 13.93
C PRO A 784 77.32 -21.77 14.26
N THR A 785 76.43 -21.44 15.19
CA THR A 785 76.07 -20.06 15.55
C THR A 785 76.78 -19.59 16.82
N THR A 786 76.74 -20.38 17.90
CA THR A 786 77.26 -19.96 19.22
C THR A 786 78.42 -20.80 19.75
N GLY A 787 78.81 -21.88 19.07
CA GLY A 787 79.92 -22.73 19.51
C GLY A 787 81.29 -22.03 19.46
N PRO A 788 82.34 -22.57 20.11
CA PRO A 788 83.69 -21.98 20.13
C PRO A 788 84.32 -21.75 18.75
N ARG A 789 83.84 -22.49 17.75
CA ARG A 789 84.21 -22.37 16.33
C ARG A 789 83.06 -21.90 15.45
N GLY A 790 81.91 -21.59 16.04
CA GLY A 790 80.75 -21.06 15.34
C GLY A 790 80.97 -19.60 14.92
N LYS A 791 80.13 -19.12 14.02
CA LYS A 791 80.12 -17.73 13.58
C LYS A 791 78.73 -17.17 13.78
N ASN A 792 78.57 -16.10 14.56
CA ASN A 792 77.28 -15.43 14.63
C ASN A 792 76.93 -14.84 13.24
N PRO A 793 75.78 -15.19 12.62
CA PRO A 793 75.43 -14.71 11.28
C PRO A 793 74.93 -13.26 11.28
N TYR A 794 74.38 -12.75 12.39
CA TYR A 794 73.72 -11.45 12.44
C TYR A 794 74.63 -10.22 12.18
N PRO A 795 75.91 -10.19 12.61
CA PRO A 795 76.83 -9.12 12.22
C PRO A 795 77.02 -8.96 10.71
N LEU A 796 76.78 -10.01 9.90
CA LEU A 796 76.88 -9.92 8.44
C LEU A 796 75.70 -9.12 7.83
N LEU A 797 74.56 -9.03 8.53
CA LEU A 797 73.37 -8.32 8.07
C LEU A 797 73.55 -6.80 8.14
N VAL A 798 74.21 -6.30 9.20
CA VAL A 798 74.37 -4.85 9.51
C VAL A 798 75.80 -4.33 9.33
N GLY A 799 76.81 -5.18 9.51
CA GLY A 799 78.23 -4.82 9.47
C GLY A 799 78.86 -4.97 8.10
N ASP A 800 80.02 -5.64 8.03
CA ASP A 800 80.97 -5.62 6.90
C ASP A 800 80.38 -5.94 5.52
N LYS A 801 79.31 -6.75 5.46
CA LYS A 801 78.70 -7.19 4.19
C LYS A 801 77.39 -6.49 3.85
N LYS A 802 76.76 -5.82 4.83
CA LYS A 802 75.46 -5.15 4.73
C LYS A 802 74.41 -5.98 3.97
N LEU A 803 74.27 -7.26 4.31
CA LEU A 803 73.43 -8.18 3.54
C LEU A 803 71.95 -7.77 3.55
N TRP A 804 71.49 -7.06 4.59
CA TRP A 804 70.10 -6.59 4.67
C TRP A 804 69.72 -5.66 3.52
N SER A 805 70.59 -4.72 3.15
CA SER A 805 70.30 -3.81 2.02
C SER A 805 70.34 -4.52 0.65
N LYS A 806 70.81 -5.77 0.60
CA LYS A 806 70.88 -6.60 -0.59
C LYS A 806 69.81 -7.69 -0.61
N LEU A 807 68.87 -7.70 0.35
CA LEU A 807 67.87 -8.75 0.51
C LEU A 807 67.13 -9.07 -0.78
N THR A 808 66.81 -8.04 -1.56
CA THR A 808 66.10 -8.14 -2.82
C THR A 808 66.92 -8.82 -3.94
N THR A 809 68.24 -8.92 -3.80
CA THR A 809 69.13 -9.50 -4.83
C THR A 809 69.31 -11.01 -4.70
N PHE A 810 68.84 -11.63 -3.61
CA PHE A 810 69.01 -13.06 -3.37
C PHE A 810 67.85 -13.89 -3.92
N PRO A 811 68.06 -15.18 -4.24
CA PRO A 811 66.99 -16.14 -4.48
C PRO A 811 66.01 -16.19 -3.29
N ARG A 812 64.71 -16.12 -3.58
CA ARG A 812 63.66 -15.92 -2.58
C ARG A 812 62.69 -17.09 -2.53
N ARG A 813 62.27 -17.48 -1.33
CA ARG A 813 61.15 -18.41 -1.08
C ARG A 813 60.16 -17.77 -0.11
N GLN A 814 58.87 -17.85 -0.43
CA GLN A 814 57.78 -17.24 0.34
C GLN A 814 56.71 -18.28 0.60
N ALA A 815 56.22 -18.38 1.84
CA ALA A 815 55.15 -19.32 2.17
C ALA A 815 54.28 -18.80 3.32
N ILE A 816 52.99 -19.11 3.25
CA ILE A 816 52.09 -19.07 4.41
C ILE A 816 52.51 -20.23 5.33
N VAL A 817 52.81 -19.91 6.59
CA VAL A 817 53.26 -20.89 7.57
C VAL A 817 52.08 -21.56 8.28
N ASN A 818 50.97 -20.82 8.46
CA ASN A 818 49.76 -21.34 9.11
C ASN A 818 48.50 -21.09 8.25
N PRO A 819 48.18 -21.99 7.31
CA PRO A 819 47.00 -21.85 6.44
C PRO A 819 45.67 -21.90 7.21
N ALA A 820 45.59 -22.68 8.29
CA ALA A 820 44.39 -22.79 9.12
C ALA A 820 44.07 -21.48 9.83
N LEU A 821 45.09 -20.83 10.42
CA LEU A 821 44.94 -19.51 11.03
C LEU A 821 44.55 -18.45 9.99
N ARG A 822 45.03 -18.58 8.73
CA ARG A 822 44.63 -17.67 7.65
C ARG A 822 43.15 -17.79 7.35
N ALA A 823 42.64 -19.02 7.18
CA ALA A 823 41.21 -19.26 6.95
C ALA A 823 40.33 -18.74 8.11
N ALA A 824 40.78 -18.93 9.36
CA ALA A 824 40.10 -18.39 10.53
C ALA A 824 40.11 -16.85 10.54
N THR A 825 41.22 -16.23 10.13
CA THR A 825 41.36 -14.76 10.06
C THR A 825 40.48 -14.18 8.96
N VAL A 826 40.39 -14.81 7.78
CA VAL A 826 39.44 -14.43 6.71
C VAL A 826 38.01 -14.38 7.25
N THR A 827 37.59 -15.43 7.95
CA THR A 827 36.24 -15.51 8.55
C THR A 827 36.03 -14.43 9.61
N THR A 828 37.03 -14.22 10.46
CA THR A 828 36.99 -13.21 11.53
C THR A 828 36.90 -11.80 10.96
N VAL A 829 37.74 -11.45 9.98
CA VAL A 829 37.75 -10.13 9.33
C VAL A 829 36.44 -9.87 8.62
N ALA A 830 35.88 -10.86 7.91
CA ALA A 830 34.56 -10.73 7.29
C ALA A 830 33.49 -10.39 8.34
N ALA A 831 33.48 -11.07 9.49
CA ALA A 831 32.57 -10.74 10.58
C ALA A 831 32.81 -9.33 11.16
N LYS A 832 34.07 -8.87 11.24
CA LYS A 832 34.38 -7.51 11.73
C LYS A 832 33.96 -6.42 10.76
N LEU A 833 34.11 -6.65 9.46
CA LEU A 833 33.61 -5.73 8.43
C LEU A 833 32.08 -5.62 8.49
N ARG A 834 31.36 -6.71 8.76
CA ARG A 834 29.90 -6.66 9.00
C ARG A 834 29.52 -5.82 10.23
N LEU A 835 30.28 -5.91 11.32
CA LEU A 835 30.05 -5.03 12.48
C LEU A 835 30.29 -3.56 12.13
N ALA A 836 31.31 -3.25 11.32
CA ALA A 836 31.54 -1.89 10.83
C ALA A 836 30.41 -1.41 9.90
N GLN A 837 29.89 -2.29 9.04
CA GLN A 837 28.73 -1.98 8.17
C GLN A 837 27.48 -1.67 9.00
N ARG A 838 27.19 -2.45 10.05
CA ARG A 838 26.07 -2.16 10.97
C ARG A 838 26.24 -0.81 11.66
N ALA A 839 27.45 -0.50 12.11
CA ALA A 839 27.74 0.79 12.73
C ALA A 839 27.51 1.96 11.76
N PHE A 840 27.90 1.82 10.49
CA PHE A 840 27.61 2.80 9.46
C PHE A 840 26.09 2.95 9.23
N TYR A 841 25.36 1.84 9.11
CA TYR A 841 23.91 1.88 8.92
C TYR A 841 23.17 2.57 10.08
N ASN A 842 23.53 2.24 11.33
CA ASN A 842 23.00 2.94 12.52
C ASN A 842 23.31 4.44 12.49
N GLN A 843 24.54 4.82 12.12
CA GLN A 843 24.91 6.23 12.05
C GLN A 843 24.09 7.00 11.01
N VAL A 844 23.79 6.41 9.84
CA VAL A 844 22.93 7.08 8.85
C VAL A 844 21.50 7.23 9.38
N ALA A 845 20.95 6.19 9.99
CA ALA A 845 19.61 6.23 10.58
C ALA A 845 19.49 7.29 11.69
N GLU A 846 20.49 7.40 12.58
CA GLU A 846 20.55 8.43 13.61
C GLU A 846 20.61 9.84 13.00
N ARG A 847 21.45 10.03 11.97
CA ARG A 847 21.62 11.32 11.30
C ARG A 847 20.39 11.75 10.51
N LEU A 848 19.56 10.81 10.02
CA LEU A 848 18.26 11.11 9.42
C LEU A 848 17.29 11.74 10.43
N GLY A 849 17.34 11.31 11.71
CA GLY A 849 16.56 11.90 12.79
C GLY A 849 17.16 13.19 13.39
N GLN A 850 18.42 13.52 13.06
CA GLN A 850 19.14 14.61 13.70
C GLN A 850 18.87 15.97 13.03
N ALA A 851 18.31 16.91 13.81
CA ALA A 851 18.11 18.28 13.36
C ALA A 851 19.45 18.97 13.04
N GLY A 852 19.52 19.60 11.86
CA GLY A 852 20.70 20.35 11.41
C GLY A 852 21.77 19.52 10.71
N ASP A 853 21.68 18.19 10.76
CA ASP A 853 22.55 17.33 9.96
C ASP A 853 22.16 17.41 8.46
N PRO A 854 23.13 17.44 7.51
CA PRO A 854 22.82 17.43 6.09
C PRO A 854 21.94 16.27 5.64
N ILE A 855 22.16 15.05 6.16
CA ILE A 855 21.35 13.87 5.85
C ILE A 855 19.92 14.08 6.33
N GLY A 856 19.73 14.49 7.59
CA GLY A 856 18.41 14.79 8.14
C GLY A 856 17.70 15.90 7.38
N ARG A 857 18.40 16.97 6.98
CA ARG A 857 17.84 18.04 6.15
C ARG A 857 17.35 17.52 4.81
N PHE A 858 18.17 16.78 4.06
CA PHE A 858 17.76 16.22 2.77
C PHE A 858 16.68 15.15 2.90
N GLY A 859 16.67 14.40 4.01
CA GLY A 859 15.61 13.48 4.37
C GLY A 859 14.26 14.20 4.50
N ARG A 860 14.20 15.29 5.27
CA ARG A 860 12.99 16.11 5.40
C ARG A 860 12.52 16.70 4.08
N ARG A 861 13.44 17.15 3.23
CA ARG A 861 13.11 17.66 1.89
C ARG A 861 12.50 16.59 0.99
N LEU A 862 13.02 15.36 1.04
CA LEU A 862 12.45 14.22 0.34
C LEU A 862 11.03 13.91 0.86
N THR A 863 10.83 13.86 2.18
CA THR A 863 9.51 13.66 2.77
C THR A 863 8.54 14.79 2.38
N GLY A 864 8.98 16.05 2.38
CA GLY A 864 8.19 17.18 1.91
C GLY A 864 7.78 17.08 0.43
N ALA A 865 8.70 16.62 -0.45
CA ALA A 865 8.39 16.39 -1.85
C ALA A 865 7.38 15.24 -2.07
N LYS A 866 7.51 14.14 -1.31
CA LYS A 866 6.52 13.04 -1.26
C LYS A 866 5.15 13.59 -0.88
N LEU A 867 5.05 14.33 0.23
CA LEU A 867 3.78 14.84 0.75
C LEU A 867 3.11 15.82 -0.21
N LEU A 868 3.88 16.68 -0.88
CA LEU A 868 3.33 17.61 -1.87
C LEU A 868 2.66 16.86 -3.02
N TRP A 869 3.34 15.85 -3.56
CA TRP A 869 2.81 15.03 -4.64
C TRP A 869 1.58 14.24 -4.17
N GLN A 870 1.66 13.62 -2.99
CA GLN A 870 0.57 12.88 -2.36
C GLN A 870 -0.69 13.74 -2.19
N GLN A 871 -0.58 14.94 -1.60
CA GLN A 871 -1.74 15.81 -1.36
C GLN A 871 -2.35 16.32 -2.67
N LEU A 872 -1.55 16.63 -3.70
CA LEU A 872 -2.06 16.98 -5.02
C LEU A 872 -2.83 15.80 -5.65
N VAL A 873 -2.29 14.58 -5.58
CA VAL A 873 -2.97 13.39 -6.13
C VAL A 873 -4.27 13.10 -5.39
N VAL A 874 -4.29 13.19 -4.07
CA VAL A 874 -5.51 12.98 -3.26
C VAL A 874 -6.58 14.05 -3.57
N ALA A 875 -6.18 15.30 -3.80
CA ALA A 875 -7.10 16.37 -4.16
C ALA A 875 -7.59 16.31 -5.62
N GLY A 876 -6.73 15.86 -6.54
CA GLY A 876 -7.00 15.82 -7.98
C GLY A 876 -7.65 14.53 -8.49
N PHE A 877 -7.42 13.40 -7.82
CA PHE A 877 -7.93 12.08 -8.22
C PHE A 877 -8.51 11.26 -7.06
N PRO A 878 -9.42 11.83 -6.26
CA PRO A 878 -9.97 11.15 -5.10
C PRO A 878 -10.66 9.82 -5.45
N LEU A 879 -11.29 9.73 -6.62
CA LEU A 879 -12.02 8.53 -7.05
C LEU A 879 -11.06 7.47 -7.59
N SER A 880 -10.03 7.86 -8.34
CA SER A 880 -8.97 6.92 -8.73
C SER A 880 -8.18 6.41 -7.54
N VAL A 881 -7.89 7.24 -6.54
CA VAL A 881 -7.24 6.77 -5.32
C VAL A 881 -8.12 5.76 -4.57
N GLN A 882 -9.44 5.87 -4.64
CA GLN A 882 -10.35 4.89 -4.04
C GLN A 882 -10.47 3.59 -4.85
N ALA A 883 -10.50 3.69 -6.18
CA ALA A 883 -10.80 2.56 -7.06
C ALA A 883 -9.56 1.83 -7.59
N ASN A 884 -8.41 2.50 -7.63
CA ASN A 884 -7.15 1.95 -8.12
C ASN A 884 -6.23 1.67 -6.94
N GLU A 885 -6.17 0.40 -6.56
CA GLU A 885 -5.33 -0.09 -5.48
C GLU A 885 -3.84 0.17 -5.67
N ILE A 886 -3.35 0.11 -6.90
CA ILE A 886 -1.94 0.35 -7.20
C ILE A 886 -1.62 1.83 -6.96
N LEU A 887 -2.47 2.73 -7.45
CA LEU A 887 -2.36 4.17 -7.18
C LEU A 887 -2.43 4.45 -5.67
N ARG A 888 -3.41 3.87 -4.98
CA ARG A 888 -3.53 4.01 -3.52
C ARG A 888 -2.30 3.52 -2.79
N GLY A 889 -1.76 2.37 -3.18
CA GLY A 889 -0.54 1.80 -2.59
C GLY A 889 0.68 2.70 -2.78
N LEU A 890 0.83 3.32 -3.96
CA LEU A 890 1.93 4.24 -4.29
C LEU A 890 1.81 5.62 -3.64
N VAL A 891 0.62 6.00 -3.18
CA VAL A 891 0.33 7.31 -2.60
C VAL A 891 0.20 7.23 -1.07
N LEU A 892 -0.42 6.18 -0.54
CA LEU A 892 -0.85 6.05 0.87
C LEU A 892 -0.45 4.73 1.56
N GLY A 893 0.03 3.71 0.84
CA GLY A 893 0.31 2.37 1.38
C GLY A 893 1.79 2.08 1.63
N GLY A 894 2.15 0.84 2.00
CA GLY A 894 3.55 0.42 2.19
C GLY A 894 4.41 0.46 0.91
N ASN A 895 3.77 0.63 -0.24
CA ASN A 895 4.41 0.88 -1.53
C ASN A 895 4.59 2.36 -1.85
N ALA A 896 4.27 3.26 -0.91
CA ALA A 896 4.29 4.69 -1.19
C ALA A 896 5.69 5.14 -1.64
N LEU A 897 5.76 6.30 -2.29
CA LEU A 897 7.03 6.97 -2.51
C LEU A 897 7.85 6.97 -1.20
N LEU A 898 9.13 6.64 -1.29
CA LEU A 898 9.99 6.58 -0.12
C LEU A 898 10.11 7.96 0.52
N ALA A 899 9.83 8.04 1.82
CA ALA A 899 10.13 9.22 2.60
C ALA A 899 11.61 9.23 3.02
N GLY A 900 12.14 10.39 3.42
CA GLY A 900 13.47 10.43 4.05
C GLY A 900 13.42 10.01 5.51
N SER A 901 12.38 10.44 6.21
CA SER A 901 12.01 10.03 7.55
C SER A 901 10.49 10.13 7.72
N ASP A 902 9.96 9.42 8.71
CA ASP A 902 8.59 9.55 9.19
C ASP A 902 8.19 11.00 9.44
N ALA A 903 6.98 11.32 9.02
CA ALA A 903 6.32 12.60 9.30
C ALA A 903 5.55 12.59 10.63
N GLU A 904 5.23 11.39 11.15
CA GLU A 904 4.49 11.14 12.40
C GLU A 904 5.35 10.32 13.38
N ALA A 905 4.77 9.84 14.48
CA ALA A 905 5.50 9.00 15.44
C ALA A 905 6.04 7.73 14.75
N GLU A 906 7.23 7.25 15.18
CA GLU A 906 7.88 6.05 14.64
C GLU A 906 6.85 4.92 14.45
N ASP A 907 6.68 4.49 13.20
CA ASP A 907 5.84 3.35 12.88
C ASP A 907 6.70 2.10 12.64
N ALA A 908 6.05 0.99 12.25
CA ALA A 908 6.73 -0.29 12.05
C ALA A 908 6.87 -0.65 10.56
N LEU A 909 6.54 0.28 9.66
CA LEU A 909 6.66 0.13 8.22
C LEU A 909 8.11 0.36 7.80
N LEU A 910 8.48 -0.20 6.66
CA LEU A 910 9.78 0.05 6.02
C LEU A 910 9.55 0.94 4.78
N ASP A 911 8.86 2.06 4.95
CA ASP A 911 8.46 2.96 3.85
C ASP A 911 9.28 4.26 3.79
N ASP A 912 10.28 4.40 4.66
CA ASP A 912 11.24 5.49 4.66
C ASP A 912 12.71 5.01 4.62
N VAL A 913 13.62 5.95 4.30
CA VAL A 913 15.05 5.66 4.24
C VAL A 913 15.63 5.43 5.65
N ARG A 914 15.10 6.06 6.69
CA ARG A 914 15.60 5.94 8.07
C ARG A 914 15.42 4.51 8.59
N ASP A 915 14.24 3.94 8.40
CA ASP A 915 13.87 2.61 8.87
C ASP A 915 14.62 1.54 8.11
N LEU A 916 14.80 1.70 6.79
CA LEU A 916 15.60 0.77 5.98
C LEU A 916 17.07 0.74 6.44
N TYR A 917 17.65 1.89 6.81
CA TYR A 917 18.99 1.93 7.39
C TYR A 917 19.01 1.39 8.84
N ALA A 918 18.02 1.72 9.67
CA ALA A 918 17.91 1.21 11.04
C ALA A 918 17.74 -0.32 11.08
N PHE A 919 17.00 -0.88 10.13
CA PHE A 919 16.75 -2.30 9.96
C PHE A 919 18.06 -3.09 9.84
N PHE A 920 18.97 -2.66 8.95
CA PHE A 920 20.26 -3.33 8.77
C PHE A 920 21.27 -3.02 9.89
N GLY A 921 21.06 -1.93 10.64
CA GLY A 921 21.90 -1.55 11.77
C GLY A 921 21.62 -2.32 13.07
N THR A 922 20.37 -2.77 13.28
CA THR A 922 19.90 -3.34 14.58
C THR A 922 19.68 -4.85 14.59
N ARG A 923 19.50 -5.48 13.42
CA ARG A 923 19.16 -6.92 13.32
C ARG A 923 20.32 -7.88 13.53
N ARG A 924 20.01 -9.18 13.71
CA ARG A 924 21.02 -10.26 13.84
C ARG A 924 21.51 -10.77 12.49
N GLU A 925 20.66 -10.68 11.46
CA GLU A 925 20.93 -11.10 10.08
C GLU A 925 22.05 -10.26 9.48
N ASP A 926 22.94 -10.90 8.72
CA ASP A 926 24.08 -10.23 8.11
C ASP A 926 23.62 -9.11 7.14
N PRO A 927 24.25 -7.91 7.20
CA PRO A 927 23.98 -6.86 6.23
C PRO A 927 24.29 -7.30 4.79
N PRO A 928 23.65 -6.67 3.79
CA PRO A 928 23.89 -6.98 2.38
C PRO A 928 25.34 -6.76 1.97
N ALA A 929 25.77 -7.48 0.93
CA ALA A 929 27.16 -7.47 0.46
C ALA A 929 27.59 -6.13 -0.16
N ALA A 930 26.63 -5.25 -0.47
CA ALA A 930 26.85 -3.90 -0.97
C ALA A 930 26.04 -2.89 -0.15
N ASN A 931 26.35 -1.59 -0.32
CA ASN A 931 25.55 -0.53 0.27
C ASN A 931 24.14 -0.52 -0.36
N ILE A 932 23.11 -0.53 0.47
CA ILE A 932 21.69 -0.50 0.06
C ILE A 932 21.30 0.74 -0.76
N SER A 933 22.11 1.79 -0.77
CA SER A 933 21.86 3.03 -1.52
C SER A 933 21.50 2.81 -2.99
N ALA A 934 22.12 1.83 -3.66
CA ALA A 934 21.82 1.50 -5.05
C ALA A 934 20.44 0.84 -5.20
N GLU A 935 20.12 -0.13 -4.34
CA GLU A 935 18.82 -0.81 -4.35
C GLU A 935 17.68 0.15 -3.96
N LEU A 936 17.90 1.01 -2.97
CA LEU A 936 16.95 2.05 -2.59
C LEU A 936 16.71 3.05 -3.73
N ARG A 937 17.74 3.36 -4.53
CA ARG A 937 17.58 4.26 -5.68
C ARG A 937 16.67 3.64 -6.73
N THR A 938 16.90 2.37 -7.03
CA THR A 938 16.02 1.63 -7.93
C THR A 938 14.60 1.72 -7.37
N LEU A 939 14.39 1.29 -6.12
CA LEU A 939 13.08 1.27 -5.47
C LEU A 939 12.37 2.64 -5.48
N ALA A 940 13.06 3.70 -5.07
CA ALA A 940 12.51 5.06 -5.02
C ALA A 940 12.08 5.55 -6.40
N LEU A 941 12.93 5.37 -7.41
CA LEU A 941 12.69 5.88 -8.76
C LEU A 941 11.73 5.01 -9.55
N GLY A 942 11.73 3.70 -9.31
CA GLY A 942 10.74 2.74 -9.83
C GLY A 942 9.34 3.11 -9.39
N ARG A 943 9.13 3.31 -8.07
CA ARG A 943 7.85 3.77 -7.49
C ARG A 943 7.41 5.13 -8.06
N ALA A 944 8.33 6.10 -8.15
CA ALA A 944 8.03 7.42 -8.72
C ALA A 944 7.61 7.34 -10.20
N THR A 945 8.33 6.55 -11.00
CA THR A 945 8.02 6.35 -12.43
C THR A 945 6.68 5.64 -12.61
N GLN A 946 6.40 4.66 -11.76
CA GLN A 946 5.14 3.93 -11.78
C GLN A 946 3.96 4.83 -11.42
N LEU A 947 4.07 5.62 -10.35
CA LEU A 947 3.05 6.59 -9.96
C LEU A 947 2.74 7.54 -11.12
N LYS A 948 3.79 8.12 -11.71
CA LYS A 948 3.65 9.01 -12.87
C LYS A 948 2.93 8.32 -14.04
N THR A 949 3.37 7.12 -14.41
CA THR A 949 2.79 6.37 -15.55
C THR A 949 1.32 6.04 -15.32
N LEU A 950 0.93 5.69 -14.09
CA LEU A 950 -0.46 5.46 -13.73
C LEU A 950 -1.29 6.74 -13.83
N LEU A 951 -0.78 7.86 -13.31
CA LEU A 951 -1.46 9.15 -13.39
C LEU A 951 -1.61 9.61 -14.85
N ASP A 952 -0.57 9.50 -15.67
CA ASP A 952 -0.63 9.79 -17.11
C ASP A 952 -1.68 8.92 -17.82
N GLY A 953 -1.74 7.63 -17.46
CA GLY A 953 -2.76 6.71 -17.97
C GLY A 953 -4.18 7.10 -17.55
N ILE A 954 -4.38 7.52 -16.30
CA ILE A 954 -5.66 8.00 -15.78
C ILE A 954 -6.06 9.29 -16.50
N VAL A 955 -5.15 10.24 -16.68
CA VAL A 955 -5.42 11.50 -17.40
C VAL A 955 -5.73 11.23 -18.87
N ALA A 956 -4.98 10.35 -19.54
CA ALA A 956 -5.23 9.97 -20.93
C ALA A 956 -6.56 9.22 -21.10
N ALA A 957 -6.97 8.45 -20.10
CA ALA A 957 -8.26 7.77 -20.08
C ALA A 957 -9.42 8.69 -19.64
N GLY A 958 -9.17 9.67 -18.79
CA GLY A 958 -10.18 10.42 -18.03
C GLY A 958 -10.59 11.72 -18.70
N ASN A 959 -11.76 11.70 -19.35
CA ASN A 959 -12.48 12.92 -19.72
C ASN A 959 -13.96 12.68 -19.40
N PRO A 960 -14.59 13.44 -18.47
CA PRO A 960 -14.09 14.64 -17.77
C PRO A 960 -13.26 14.36 -16.48
N PRO A 961 -12.56 15.38 -15.93
CA PRO A 961 -11.79 15.30 -14.69
C PRO A 961 -12.62 14.88 -13.46
N GLU A 962 -11.98 14.23 -12.47
CA GLU A 962 -12.63 13.69 -11.27
C GLU A 962 -13.13 14.74 -10.25
N PRO A 963 -12.37 15.80 -9.91
CA PRO A 963 -12.76 16.68 -8.80
C PRO A 963 -14.15 17.31 -8.96
N PRO A 964 -14.59 17.76 -10.15
CA PRO A 964 -15.97 18.18 -10.37
C PRO A 964 -17.00 17.13 -9.93
N GLN A 965 -16.72 15.84 -10.11
CA GLN A 965 -17.65 14.75 -9.78
C GLN A 965 -17.84 14.57 -8.27
N VAL A 966 -16.87 14.92 -7.44
CA VAL A 966 -16.98 14.84 -5.97
C VAL A 966 -17.94 15.90 -5.44
N PHE A 967 -17.91 17.11 -6.01
CA PHE A 967 -18.81 18.19 -5.62
C PHE A 967 -20.19 18.09 -6.29
N ALA A 968 -20.28 17.32 -7.38
CA ALA A 968 -21.45 17.31 -8.23
C ALA A 968 -22.75 16.85 -7.54
N PRO A 969 -22.78 15.86 -6.63
CA PRO A 969 -24.00 15.49 -5.91
C PRO A 969 -24.54 16.65 -5.06
N THR A 970 -23.67 17.38 -4.37
CA THR A 970 -24.05 18.55 -3.56
C THR A 970 -24.50 19.71 -4.45
N LEU A 971 -23.78 19.98 -5.54
CA LEU A 971 -24.18 20.98 -6.54
C LEU A 971 -25.54 20.65 -7.17
N LEU A 972 -25.77 19.38 -7.51
CA LEU A 972 -27.03 18.91 -8.03
C LEU A 972 -28.12 19.17 -7.01
N ARG A 973 -27.94 18.74 -5.75
CA ARG A 973 -28.93 18.96 -4.69
C ARG A 973 -29.29 20.42 -4.50
N LEU A 974 -28.29 21.31 -4.45
CA LEU A 974 -28.51 22.76 -4.39
C LEU A 974 -29.31 23.27 -5.59
N SER A 975 -29.01 22.79 -6.80
CA SER A 975 -29.72 23.18 -8.02
C SER A 975 -31.17 22.70 -8.10
N LEU A 976 -31.56 21.78 -7.21
CA LEU A 976 -32.95 21.32 -7.10
C LEU A 976 -33.79 22.21 -6.19
N LEU A 977 -33.21 23.07 -5.35
CA LEU A 977 -33.95 24.04 -4.54
C LEU A 977 -34.58 25.08 -5.46
#